data_AF-A0A0G2E1H2-F1
#
_entry.id   AF-A0A0G2E1H2-F1
#
_cell.length_a   1.000
_cell.length_b   1.000
_cell.length_c   1.000
_cell.angle_alpha   90.00
_cell.angle_beta   90.00
_cell.angle_gamma   90.00
#
_symmetry.space_group_name_H-M   'P 1'
#
loop_
_entity.id
_entity.type
_entity.pdbx_description
1 polymer ?
#
loop_
_entity_poly.entity_id
_entity_poly.type
_entity_poly.pdbx_seq_one_letter_code
_entity_poly.pdbx_strand_id
1 'polypeptide(L)'
;MRLPTAESLVLLVTAGSARLLTVPTIPFEPANGSLSVGSLRSIVVDEKHADAVNEDGETFIPPTLMEFARTFATDFSKTLGADLTLATGTAAETGSIFLTLDNATDFLDAAGRHTSEGYSFSVSGDGVTIAGASPLGAWWGTRTLLQAAVLNNGTIPAGSAVDAPGWATRGVMLDAGRHYYPPEFLMDMCSYLSFFKQNTFHLHLSDNMGSVYLDNYDFEMSLYAAFRLDSDAPALTGLNRRKNESYTRDVFETMQHTCASRGVTIIPEIETPGHALVITQWKPELALSTDYSMLNLSHPDTLPTVRAIWHEFLPWFHTKTVHIGADEYDATLAADYNDFVNALSAYIRSSTTPAKSTRIWGTFPPSAAYTNNIPPAAASIQHWEFFEDDPLRDYLARNYSVLNSDDAFYIVNKWSGSYPQSLNRTRIFHGDPETGGSYAPYVFDTNNATNNPPREHPGVLGHVAALWNDCGPNATTYSEAYYAWRDGLPALADKQWGGDLVEDEYDAVFAPLHDAVPAQNLDRRIPSVSETVLKYDFANVAGTVVPDASGNGYDGAVVVVGGGDDVDVVCGVVDPAKGAGALRLDGACFVQTPLVEGKGRDYTLSFGVWPEAPGGALFGSGGGVDGSALLAGNGSSESVMLVAAGEKKKPSKMKLTSLICLSAVALGTVLAAPHSQPPTTKGRRSNTRDYDIVMVPDADIASVLAVLNLNSHMDDILATYNNTLFKGFSGALTPQEATLLSAMPNVRVVAEVVEVNVAEETETRDGVPWGLQRISQRDTIHSRNFPLDRTYTYRYPSASTPLGAGIDVYVLDTGIYTSHTEFDGRASMGFTYWPANTTDGHGHGTHCAATIAGASVGVASAANVVGVKVLSDAGPGPSNALLAGLDWVAARHGEGEGRTSVMSMSLGFEERSEAIEAAVAEMVRGGVHAALAAGNSAKDACTVTPAALGGRGSAVPVVTVGASTYDDQVADFSNTGSCVDVYAPGVWVVSAGIEDANHPSSE
;
A
#
# COMPACT_ATOMS: atom_id res chain seq x y z
N MET A 1 -31.59 3.45 2.36
CA MET A 1 -31.41 4.91 2.25
C MET A 1 -32.25 5.38 1.07
N ARG A 2 -33.12 6.39 1.23
CA ARG A 2 -33.95 6.87 0.12
C ARG A 2 -33.07 7.68 -0.84
N LEU A 3 -32.90 7.18 -2.07
CA LEU A 3 -32.25 7.89 -3.18
C LEU A 3 -32.91 9.27 -3.39
N PRO A 4 -32.15 10.33 -3.71
CA PRO A 4 -32.72 11.57 -4.19
C PRO A 4 -33.48 11.32 -5.50
N THR A 5 -34.54 12.10 -5.71
CA THR A 5 -35.40 12.05 -6.89
C THR A 5 -34.63 12.33 -8.19
N ALA A 6 -34.98 11.57 -9.23
CA ALA A 6 -34.41 11.61 -10.57
C ALA A 6 -34.43 13.00 -11.24
N GLU A 7 -33.32 13.71 -11.18
CA GLU A 7 -32.80 14.47 -12.33
C GLU A 7 -31.69 13.61 -12.94
N SER A 8 -31.71 13.43 -14.27
CA SER A 8 -30.83 12.52 -15.00
C SER A 8 -29.35 12.75 -14.65
N LEU A 9 -28.69 11.72 -14.11
CA LEU A 9 -27.29 11.69 -13.63
C LEU A 9 -26.23 11.90 -14.74
N VAL A 10 -26.58 12.50 -15.87
CA VAL A 10 -25.90 12.29 -17.17
C VAL A 10 -25.35 13.56 -17.77
N LEU A 11 -25.98 14.69 -17.46
CA LEU A 11 -25.72 15.95 -18.13
C LEU A 11 -25.50 17.01 -17.07
N LEU A 12 -24.24 17.23 -16.70
CA LEU A 12 -23.85 18.44 -16.00
C LEU A 12 -23.50 19.51 -17.02
N VAL A 13 -24.20 20.64 -16.95
CA VAL A 13 -23.85 21.87 -17.66
C VAL A 13 -23.07 22.73 -16.66
N THR A 14 -21.74 22.60 -16.65
CA THR A 14 -20.88 23.64 -16.04
C THR A 14 -20.66 24.74 -17.08
N ALA A 15 -20.17 25.91 -16.67
CA ALA A 15 -20.09 27.12 -17.50
C ALA A 15 -19.14 27.05 -18.72
N GLY A 16 -18.76 25.86 -19.20
CA GLY A 16 -17.77 25.63 -20.26
C GLY A 16 -18.13 24.65 -21.37
N SER A 17 -18.67 23.45 -21.08
CA SER A 17 -19.09 22.44 -22.08
C SER A 17 -19.94 21.34 -21.42
N ALA A 18 -20.87 20.72 -22.15
CA ALA A 18 -21.60 19.55 -21.67
C ALA A 18 -20.78 18.26 -21.89
N ARG A 19 -20.94 17.28 -20.99
CA ARG A 19 -20.23 16.00 -21.02
C ARG A 19 -21.17 14.84 -20.65
N LEU A 20 -20.87 13.63 -21.13
CA LEU A 20 -21.46 12.40 -20.57
C LEU A 20 -20.56 11.87 -19.45
N LEU A 21 -21.17 11.57 -18.31
CA LEU A 21 -20.50 11.07 -17.10
C LEU A 21 -20.15 9.56 -17.17
N THR A 22 -19.51 9.14 -18.27
CA THR A 22 -18.86 7.83 -18.37
C THR A 22 -17.47 7.86 -17.72
N VAL A 23 -16.79 6.71 -17.67
CA VAL A 23 -15.40 6.57 -17.23
C VAL A 23 -14.60 5.90 -18.36
N PRO A 24 -13.77 6.64 -19.12
CA PRO A 24 -13.53 8.08 -19.04
C PRO A 24 -14.74 8.96 -19.38
N THR A 25 -14.79 10.19 -18.86
CA THR A 25 -15.78 11.20 -19.28
C THR A 25 -15.56 11.58 -20.74
N ILE A 26 -16.65 11.96 -21.42
CA ILE A 26 -16.58 12.33 -22.84
C ILE A 26 -17.24 13.69 -23.11
N PRO A 27 -16.66 14.53 -23.97
CA PRO A 27 -17.32 15.74 -24.46
C PRO A 27 -18.63 15.37 -25.15
N PHE A 28 -19.73 16.08 -24.90
CA PHE A 28 -21.03 15.74 -25.47
C PHE A 28 -21.90 16.95 -25.74
N GLU A 29 -22.42 17.03 -26.96
CA GLU A 29 -23.36 18.04 -27.40
C GLU A 29 -24.79 17.46 -27.33
N PRO A 30 -25.60 17.85 -26.32
CA PRO A 30 -26.93 17.31 -26.14
C PRO A 30 -27.90 17.78 -27.23
N ALA A 31 -28.77 16.87 -27.66
CA ALA A 31 -29.95 17.15 -28.46
C ALA A 31 -31.22 16.83 -27.68
N ASN A 32 -32.37 17.31 -28.17
CA ASN A 32 -33.66 17.02 -27.54
C ASN A 32 -34.02 15.53 -27.71
N GLY A 33 -34.25 14.85 -26.59
CA GLY A 33 -34.78 13.48 -26.55
C GLY A 33 -33.80 12.49 -25.93
N SER A 34 -34.20 11.21 -26.00
CA SER A 34 -33.40 10.09 -25.50
C SER A 34 -33.76 8.83 -26.28
N LEU A 35 -32.82 7.91 -26.39
CA LEU A 35 -33.01 6.57 -26.94
C LEU A 35 -33.14 5.56 -25.79
N SER A 36 -34.10 4.65 -25.87
CA SER A 36 -34.15 3.49 -24.97
C SER A 36 -33.40 2.33 -25.61
N VAL A 37 -32.49 1.67 -24.88
CA VAL A 37 -31.80 0.47 -25.41
C VAL A 37 -32.78 -0.67 -25.72
N GLY A 38 -33.95 -0.69 -25.05
CA GLY A 38 -35.04 -1.62 -25.34
C GLY A 38 -35.74 -1.40 -26.67
N SER A 39 -35.50 -0.29 -27.39
CA SER A 39 -35.98 -0.10 -28.76
C SER A 39 -35.00 -0.61 -29.82
N LEU A 40 -33.77 -0.95 -29.44
CA LEU A 40 -32.76 -1.49 -30.36
C LEU A 40 -33.05 -2.96 -30.71
N ARG A 41 -32.76 -3.36 -31.94
CA ARG A 41 -33.04 -4.69 -32.49
C ARG A 41 -31.82 -5.33 -33.16
N SER A 42 -30.90 -4.52 -33.67
CA SER A 42 -29.73 -5.01 -34.40
C SER A 42 -28.47 -4.18 -34.15
N ILE A 43 -27.34 -4.82 -34.39
CA ILE A 43 -26.05 -4.16 -34.62
C ILE A 43 -25.76 -4.32 -36.12
N VAL A 44 -25.61 -3.21 -36.82
CA VAL A 44 -25.28 -3.18 -38.25
C VAL A 44 -23.83 -2.73 -38.38
N VAL A 45 -22.98 -3.61 -38.91
CA VAL A 45 -21.58 -3.30 -39.23
C VAL A 45 -21.51 -2.81 -40.66
N ASP A 46 -20.82 -1.70 -40.90
CA ASP A 46 -20.58 -1.22 -42.25
C ASP A 46 -19.82 -2.27 -43.08
N GLU A 47 -20.47 -2.79 -44.13
CA GLU A 47 -19.93 -3.86 -44.96
C GLU A 47 -18.60 -3.45 -45.63
N LYS A 48 -18.38 -2.15 -45.85
CA LYS A 48 -17.13 -1.63 -46.42
C LYS A 48 -15.95 -1.79 -45.46
N HIS A 49 -16.23 -1.77 -44.17
CA HIS A 49 -15.22 -1.71 -43.11
C HIS A 49 -15.22 -2.96 -42.21
N ALA A 50 -16.08 -3.94 -42.47
CA ALA A 50 -16.25 -5.14 -41.65
C ALA A 50 -14.93 -5.90 -41.40
N ASP A 51 -14.08 -6.03 -42.42
CA ASP A 51 -12.79 -6.73 -42.37
C ASP A 51 -11.60 -5.79 -42.08
N ALA A 52 -11.84 -4.50 -41.81
CA ALA A 52 -10.77 -3.56 -41.48
C ALA A 52 -10.19 -3.86 -40.10
N VAL A 53 -8.89 -3.62 -39.91
CA VAL A 53 -8.15 -3.78 -38.64
C VAL A 53 -7.46 -2.47 -38.25
N ASN A 54 -7.08 -2.32 -36.97
CA ASN A 54 -6.21 -1.22 -36.53
C ASN A 54 -4.73 -1.62 -36.66
N GLU A 55 -4.02 -1.06 -37.63
CA GLU A 55 -2.58 -1.33 -37.81
C GLU A 55 -1.68 -0.43 -36.96
N ASP A 56 -2.21 0.61 -36.30
CA ASP A 56 -1.39 1.60 -35.57
C ASP A 56 -1.21 1.27 -34.07
N GLY A 57 -2.05 0.41 -33.48
CA GLY A 57 -1.97 0.00 -32.06
C GLY A 57 -0.79 -0.92 -31.74
N GLU A 58 -0.59 -1.26 -30.46
CA GLU A 58 0.56 -2.09 -30.01
C GLU A 58 0.48 -3.56 -30.43
N THR A 59 -0.71 -4.10 -30.69
CA THR A 59 -0.88 -5.54 -30.98
C THR A 59 -0.57 -5.89 -32.45
N PHE A 60 -0.01 -7.09 -32.67
CA PHE A 60 0.13 -7.71 -34.00
C PHE A 60 -1.07 -8.58 -34.40
N ILE A 61 -2.07 -8.73 -33.54
CA ILE A 61 -3.29 -9.51 -33.78
C ILE A 61 -4.54 -8.62 -33.60
N PRO A 62 -4.61 -7.45 -34.26
CA PRO A 62 -5.74 -6.54 -34.11
C PRO A 62 -7.04 -7.19 -34.61
N PRO A 63 -8.13 -7.15 -33.83
CA PRO A 63 -9.43 -7.62 -34.31
C PRO A 63 -9.97 -6.75 -35.44
N THR A 64 -10.75 -7.39 -36.30
CA THR A 64 -11.56 -6.70 -37.31
C THR A 64 -12.73 -5.94 -36.67
N LEU A 65 -13.32 -4.98 -37.39
CA LEU A 65 -14.54 -4.31 -36.94
C LEU A 65 -15.68 -5.30 -36.68
N MET A 66 -15.81 -6.34 -37.52
CA MET A 66 -16.80 -7.41 -37.35
C MET A 66 -16.55 -8.26 -36.09
N GLU A 67 -15.30 -8.59 -35.79
CA GLU A 67 -14.96 -9.32 -34.56
C GLU A 67 -15.26 -8.51 -33.30
N PHE A 68 -14.91 -7.22 -33.29
CA PHE A 68 -15.32 -6.32 -32.20
C PHE A 68 -16.84 -6.21 -32.07
N ALA A 69 -17.56 -6.12 -33.18
CA ALA A 69 -19.03 -6.08 -33.17
C ALA A 69 -19.64 -7.36 -32.57
N ARG A 70 -19.03 -8.53 -32.83
CA ARG A 70 -19.46 -9.81 -32.25
C ARG A 70 -19.21 -9.89 -30.75
N THR A 71 -18.03 -9.45 -30.30
CA THR A 71 -17.73 -9.34 -28.86
C THR A 71 -18.69 -8.35 -28.20
N PHE A 72 -18.93 -7.20 -28.82
CA PHE A 72 -19.85 -6.19 -28.32
C PHE A 72 -21.30 -6.69 -28.23
N ALA A 73 -21.79 -7.47 -29.21
CA ALA A 73 -23.13 -8.06 -29.15
C ALA A 73 -23.31 -8.95 -27.90
N THR A 74 -22.26 -9.73 -27.57
CA THR A 74 -22.25 -10.57 -26.36
C THR A 74 -22.22 -9.72 -25.09
N ASP A 75 -21.35 -8.72 -25.04
CA ASP A 75 -21.26 -7.79 -23.91
C ASP A 75 -22.58 -7.04 -23.69
N PHE A 76 -23.23 -6.56 -24.76
CA PHE A 76 -24.51 -5.86 -24.70
C PHE A 76 -25.61 -6.74 -24.12
N SER A 77 -25.73 -8.00 -24.58
CA SER A 77 -26.70 -8.96 -24.03
C SER A 77 -26.44 -9.24 -22.54
N LYS A 78 -25.19 -9.49 -22.17
CA LYS A 78 -24.83 -9.79 -20.77
C LYS A 78 -24.99 -8.60 -19.82
N THR A 79 -24.77 -7.39 -20.31
CA THR A 79 -24.81 -6.17 -19.50
C THR A 79 -26.21 -5.57 -19.40
N LEU A 80 -26.95 -5.52 -20.51
CA LEU A 80 -28.22 -4.81 -20.64
C LEU A 80 -29.44 -5.74 -20.81
N GLY A 81 -29.22 -7.06 -20.87
CA GLY A 81 -30.29 -8.07 -20.89
C GLY A 81 -31.10 -8.12 -22.19
N ALA A 82 -30.54 -7.65 -23.30
CA ALA A 82 -31.20 -7.62 -24.61
C ALA A 82 -30.31 -8.20 -25.72
N ASP A 83 -30.84 -9.18 -26.44
CA ASP A 83 -30.15 -9.79 -27.58
C ASP A 83 -30.36 -8.96 -28.85
N LEU A 84 -29.27 -8.52 -29.47
CA LEU A 84 -29.29 -7.79 -30.74
C LEU A 84 -28.86 -8.72 -31.89
N THR A 85 -29.55 -8.62 -33.02
CA THR A 85 -29.16 -9.34 -34.24
C THR A 85 -27.93 -8.65 -34.86
N LEU A 86 -26.85 -9.38 -35.06
CA LEU A 86 -25.66 -8.86 -35.77
C LEU A 86 -25.84 -9.03 -37.29
N ALA A 87 -25.68 -7.95 -38.06
CA ALA A 87 -25.78 -7.93 -39.50
C ALA A 87 -24.74 -6.99 -40.14
N THR A 88 -24.52 -7.11 -41.44
CA THR A 88 -23.77 -6.14 -42.24
C THR A 88 -24.72 -5.28 -43.07
N GLY A 89 -24.37 -4.02 -43.31
CA GLY A 89 -25.15 -3.10 -44.14
C GLY A 89 -24.34 -1.90 -44.60
N THR A 90 -24.94 -1.03 -45.41
CA THR A 90 -24.26 0.15 -45.98
C THR A 90 -24.61 1.46 -45.26
N ALA A 91 -25.55 1.44 -44.32
CA ALA A 91 -26.01 2.60 -43.58
C ALA A 91 -26.67 2.20 -42.25
N ALA A 92 -26.88 3.18 -41.38
CA ALA A 92 -27.68 3.03 -40.18
C ALA A 92 -29.15 2.70 -40.52
N GLU A 93 -29.79 1.89 -39.67
CA GLU A 93 -31.18 1.47 -39.78
C GLU A 93 -31.96 1.92 -38.53
N THR A 94 -33.27 2.15 -38.66
CA THR A 94 -34.09 2.48 -37.49
C THR A 94 -34.10 1.32 -36.50
N GLY A 95 -33.81 1.62 -35.23
CA GLY A 95 -33.67 0.64 -34.16
C GLY A 95 -32.36 -0.11 -34.17
N SER A 96 -31.28 0.42 -34.79
CA SER A 96 -29.98 -0.24 -34.82
C SER A 96 -28.85 0.56 -34.17
N ILE A 97 -27.78 -0.16 -33.85
CA ILE A 97 -26.46 0.40 -33.57
C ILE A 97 -25.64 0.22 -34.85
N PHE A 98 -25.24 1.31 -35.50
CA PHE A 98 -24.40 1.28 -36.68
C PHE A 98 -22.93 1.49 -36.31
N LEU A 99 -22.08 0.52 -36.67
CA LEU A 99 -20.64 0.57 -36.44
C LEU A 99 -19.93 0.78 -37.79
N THR A 100 -19.19 1.87 -37.92
CA THR A 100 -18.44 2.21 -39.14
C THR A 100 -17.10 2.86 -38.78
N LEU A 101 -16.35 3.27 -39.80
CA LEU A 101 -15.11 4.02 -39.67
C LEU A 101 -15.26 5.38 -40.35
N ASP A 102 -14.77 6.42 -39.69
CA ASP A 102 -14.69 7.77 -40.24
C ASP A 102 -13.24 8.22 -40.32
N ASN A 103 -12.93 9.02 -41.33
CA ASN A 103 -11.64 9.66 -41.52
C ASN A 103 -11.68 11.12 -41.05
N ALA A 104 -12.50 11.42 -40.02
CA ALA A 104 -12.59 12.74 -39.43
C ALA A 104 -11.20 13.21 -38.98
N THR A 105 -10.84 14.44 -39.35
CA THR A 105 -9.51 15.01 -39.09
C THR A 105 -9.29 15.40 -37.62
N ASP A 106 -10.29 15.23 -36.78
CA ASP A 106 -10.34 15.86 -35.46
C ASP A 106 -10.04 14.86 -34.32
N PHE A 107 -9.72 13.60 -34.64
CA PHE A 107 -9.28 12.60 -33.66
C PHE A 107 -7.81 12.83 -33.24
N LEU A 108 -7.61 13.78 -32.34
CA LEU A 108 -6.28 14.24 -31.92
C LEU A 108 -5.97 13.86 -30.48
N ASP A 109 -4.74 13.44 -30.23
CA ASP A 109 -4.20 13.20 -28.89
C ASP A 109 -3.79 14.51 -28.19
N ALA A 110 -3.24 14.41 -26.98
CA ALA A 110 -2.83 15.57 -26.20
C ALA A 110 -1.75 16.42 -26.89
N ALA A 111 -0.93 15.82 -27.75
CA ALA A 111 0.12 16.49 -28.51
C ALA A 111 -0.37 17.00 -29.89
N GLY A 112 -1.68 16.87 -30.19
CA GLY A 112 -2.26 17.28 -31.47
C GLY A 112 -1.95 16.33 -32.63
N ARG A 113 -1.56 15.07 -32.35
CA ARG A 113 -1.31 14.04 -33.37
C ARG A 113 -2.58 13.22 -33.59
N HIS A 114 -2.75 12.73 -34.82
CA HIS A 114 -3.84 11.78 -35.09
C HIS A 114 -3.67 10.50 -34.28
N THR A 115 -4.77 10.03 -33.69
CA THR A 115 -4.83 8.74 -32.99
C THR A 115 -5.85 7.82 -33.65
N SER A 116 -5.49 6.53 -33.79
CA SER A 116 -6.38 5.49 -34.32
C SER A 116 -7.46 5.06 -33.32
N GLU A 117 -7.40 5.54 -32.07
CA GLU A 117 -8.32 5.19 -31.00
C GLU A 117 -9.48 6.19 -30.83
N GLY A 118 -9.49 7.30 -31.58
CA GLY A 118 -10.59 8.27 -31.55
C GLY A 118 -11.87 7.74 -32.20
N TYR A 119 -13.01 8.27 -31.78
CA TYR A 119 -14.32 7.93 -32.34
C TYR A 119 -15.32 9.09 -32.23
N SER A 120 -16.29 9.08 -33.13
CA SER A 120 -17.52 9.85 -33.00
C SER A 120 -18.65 8.95 -32.48
N PHE A 121 -19.53 9.53 -31.68
CA PHE A 121 -20.65 8.87 -31.05
C PHE A 121 -21.90 9.72 -31.21
N SER A 122 -22.93 9.22 -31.88
CA SER A 122 -24.16 9.96 -32.16
C SER A 122 -25.38 9.15 -31.78
N VAL A 123 -26.29 9.76 -31.03
CA VAL A 123 -27.52 9.14 -30.52
C VAL A 123 -28.72 9.96 -30.99
N SER A 124 -29.67 9.27 -31.60
CA SER A 124 -30.94 9.85 -32.04
C SER A 124 -32.11 8.99 -31.57
N GLY A 125 -33.35 9.44 -31.81
CA GLY A 125 -34.54 8.62 -31.57
C GLY A 125 -34.59 7.35 -32.43
N ASP A 126 -33.86 7.32 -33.54
CA ASP A 126 -33.84 6.21 -34.49
C ASP A 126 -32.72 5.19 -34.23
N GLY A 127 -31.72 5.49 -33.40
CA GLY A 127 -30.61 4.56 -33.13
C GLY A 127 -29.31 5.25 -32.73
N VAL A 128 -28.23 4.48 -32.71
CA VAL A 128 -26.86 4.95 -32.37
C VAL A 128 -25.94 4.75 -33.56
N THR A 129 -25.08 5.72 -33.86
CA THR A 129 -23.96 5.57 -34.80
C THR A 129 -22.64 5.77 -34.07
N ILE A 130 -21.72 4.82 -34.24
CA ILE A 130 -20.36 4.88 -33.72
C ILE A 130 -19.41 4.78 -34.92
N ALA A 131 -18.62 5.83 -35.15
CA ALA A 131 -17.64 5.84 -36.21
C ALA A 131 -16.24 6.07 -35.64
N GLY A 132 -15.39 5.05 -35.70
CA GLY A 132 -14.01 5.11 -35.20
C GLY A 132 -13.01 5.60 -36.25
N ALA A 133 -11.90 6.18 -35.81
CA ALA A 133 -10.71 6.37 -36.64
C ALA A 133 -10.15 5.03 -37.17
N SER A 134 -10.33 3.98 -36.38
CA SER A 134 -10.05 2.59 -36.69
C SER A 134 -11.07 1.68 -35.98
N PRO A 135 -11.07 0.36 -36.23
CA PRO A 135 -11.88 -0.58 -35.47
C PRO A 135 -11.68 -0.50 -33.96
N LEU A 136 -10.48 -0.14 -33.48
CA LEU A 136 -10.22 0.03 -32.05
C LEU A 136 -10.91 1.29 -31.49
N GLY A 137 -10.94 2.39 -32.25
CA GLY A 137 -11.73 3.57 -31.88
C GLY A 137 -13.22 3.26 -31.82
N ALA A 138 -13.75 2.53 -32.81
CA ALA A 138 -15.15 2.09 -32.79
C ALA A 138 -15.45 1.20 -31.57
N TRP A 139 -14.52 0.30 -31.20
CA TRP A 139 -14.61 -0.50 -29.99
C TRP A 139 -14.73 0.37 -28.72
N TRP A 140 -13.93 1.43 -28.59
CA TRP A 140 -14.03 2.38 -27.46
C TRP A 140 -15.37 3.10 -27.40
N GLY A 141 -15.95 3.45 -28.54
CA GLY A 141 -17.32 3.97 -28.61
C GLY A 141 -18.37 2.98 -28.11
N THR A 142 -18.16 1.67 -28.30
CA THR A 142 -19.09 0.66 -27.73
C THR A 142 -19.04 0.63 -26.21
N ARG A 143 -17.87 0.90 -25.60
CA ARG A 143 -17.73 0.98 -24.13
C ARG A 143 -18.53 2.16 -23.60
N THR A 144 -18.41 3.31 -24.25
CA THR A 144 -19.21 4.51 -23.96
C THR A 144 -20.71 4.22 -24.01
N LEU A 145 -21.19 3.52 -25.05
CA LEU A 145 -22.61 3.14 -25.16
C LEU A 145 -23.07 2.32 -23.96
N LEU A 146 -22.33 1.24 -23.61
CA LEU A 146 -22.68 0.37 -22.48
C LEU A 146 -22.75 1.16 -21.18
N GLN A 147 -21.70 1.94 -20.89
CA GLN A 147 -21.62 2.73 -19.66
C GLN A 147 -22.75 3.76 -19.58
N ALA A 148 -23.00 4.50 -20.67
CA ALA A 148 -24.05 5.51 -20.72
C ALA A 148 -25.43 4.88 -20.48
N ALA A 149 -25.69 3.68 -21.01
CA ALA A 149 -26.93 2.96 -20.78
C ALA A 149 -27.06 2.43 -19.34
N VAL A 150 -25.98 1.88 -18.76
CA VAL A 150 -25.93 1.36 -17.38
C VAL A 150 -26.25 2.47 -16.38
N LEU A 151 -25.62 3.63 -16.51
CA LEU A 151 -25.82 4.78 -15.63
C LEU A 151 -27.23 5.38 -15.72
N ASN A 152 -28.00 5.00 -16.74
CA ASN A 152 -29.30 5.57 -17.07
C ASN A 152 -30.43 4.56 -17.20
N ASN A 153 -30.28 3.40 -16.55
CA ASN A 153 -31.31 2.37 -16.53
C ASN A 153 -31.81 2.00 -17.94
N GLY A 154 -30.89 1.88 -18.90
CA GLY A 154 -31.20 1.53 -20.28
C GLY A 154 -31.73 2.68 -21.14
N THR A 155 -31.48 3.92 -20.77
CA THR A 155 -31.75 5.09 -21.64
C THR A 155 -30.45 5.84 -21.95
N ILE A 156 -30.37 6.51 -23.09
CA ILE A 156 -29.20 7.29 -23.51
C ILE A 156 -29.70 8.65 -24.02
N PRO A 157 -29.16 9.79 -23.57
CA PRO A 157 -29.56 11.10 -24.09
C PRO A 157 -29.23 11.21 -25.59
N ALA A 158 -30.12 11.86 -26.34
CA ALA A 158 -29.83 12.19 -27.73
C ALA A 158 -28.73 13.26 -27.80
N GLY A 159 -27.88 13.23 -28.83
CA GLY A 159 -26.77 14.16 -28.98
C GLY A 159 -25.59 13.52 -29.70
N SER A 160 -24.45 14.23 -29.71
CA SER A 160 -23.23 13.78 -30.38
C SER A 160 -21.96 14.10 -29.61
N ALA A 161 -20.93 13.30 -29.80
CA ALA A 161 -19.60 13.45 -29.22
C ALA A 161 -18.52 13.11 -30.25
N VAL A 162 -17.36 13.73 -30.09
CA VAL A 162 -16.08 13.32 -30.66
C VAL A 162 -15.13 13.16 -29.48
N ASP A 163 -14.53 11.99 -29.35
CA ASP A 163 -13.69 11.62 -28.21
C ASP A 163 -12.45 10.88 -28.68
N ALA A 164 -11.32 11.13 -28.02
CA ALA A 164 -10.02 10.56 -28.35
C ALA A 164 -9.12 10.56 -27.10
N PRO A 165 -8.28 9.53 -26.89
CA PRO A 165 -7.37 9.51 -25.76
C PRO A 165 -6.26 10.55 -25.92
N GLY A 166 -5.91 11.22 -24.83
CA GLY A 166 -4.78 12.14 -24.76
C GLY A 166 -3.41 11.45 -24.93
N TRP A 167 -3.28 10.19 -24.54
CA TRP A 167 -2.03 9.43 -24.62
C TRP A 167 -2.26 8.00 -25.10
N ALA A 168 -1.28 7.43 -25.80
CA ALA A 168 -1.41 6.14 -26.48
C ALA A 168 -1.35 4.94 -25.52
N THR A 169 -0.50 4.97 -24.49
CA THR A 169 -0.32 3.87 -23.55
C THR A 169 -1.06 4.13 -22.25
N ARG A 170 -2.05 3.28 -21.92
CA ARG A 170 -2.90 3.44 -20.72
C ARG A 170 -3.14 2.08 -20.10
N GLY A 171 -2.79 1.91 -18.82
CA GLY A 171 -3.06 0.65 -18.15
C GLY A 171 -2.31 0.42 -16.85
N VAL A 172 -1.84 -0.81 -16.69
CA VAL A 172 -1.17 -1.32 -15.49
C VAL A 172 0.02 -2.21 -15.85
N MET A 173 0.96 -2.32 -14.90
CA MET A 173 1.99 -3.35 -14.85
C MET A 173 1.72 -4.27 -13.65
N LEU A 174 1.85 -5.58 -13.83
CA LEU A 174 1.70 -6.59 -12.77
C LEU A 174 2.96 -7.43 -12.65
N ASP A 175 3.52 -7.47 -11.44
CA ASP A 175 4.57 -8.40 -11.04
C ASP A 175 4.01 -9.82 -10.99
N ALA A 176 4.10 -10.51 -12.13
CA ALA A 176 3.90 -11.95 -12.21
C ALA A 176 5.20 -12.73 -11.99
N GLY A 177 6.35 -12.08 -11.81
CA GLY A 177 7.64 -12.72 -11.58
C GLY A 177 7.70 -13.32 -10.19
N ARG A 178 7.40 -12.52 -9.16
CA ARG A 178 7.42 -12.93 -7.75
C ARG A 178 6.13 -13.64 -7.30
N HIS A 179 5.04 -13.55 -8.06
CA HIS A 179 3.77 -14.21 -7.74
C HIS A 179 3.09 -14.83 -8.98
N TYR A 180 2.58 -16.07 -8.88
CA TYR A 180 1.87 -16.72 -9.99
C TYR A 180 0.41 -16.26 -10.11
N TYR A 181 -0.03 -15.96 -11.32
CA TYR A 181 -1.43 -15.62 -11.61
C TYR A 181 -2.06 -16.65 -12.55
N PRO A 182 -3.26 -17.18 -12.25
CA PRO A 182 -3.95 -18.05 -13.19
C PRO A 182 -4.28 -17.32 -14.51
N PRO A 183 -4.19 -17.99 -15.68
CA PRO A 183 -4.47 -17.35 -16.97
C PRO A 183 -5.85 -16.69 -17.04
N GLU A 184 -6.87 -17.32 -16.45
CA GLU A 184 -8.23 -16.77 -16.40
C GLU A 184 -8.33 -15.45 -15.64
N PHE A 185 -7.55 -15.28 -14.56
CA PHE A 185 -7.50 -14.02 -13.83
C PHE A 185 -6.91 -12.91 -14.70
N LEU A 186 -5.84 -13.20 -15.44
CA LEU A 186 -5.19 -12.23 -16.34
C LEU A 186 -6.11 -11.86 -17.51
N MET A 187 -6.87 -12.83 -18.05
CA MET A 187 -7.86 -12.58 -19.09
C MET A 187 -9.04 -11.74 -18.58
N ASP A 188 -9.54 -12.02 -17.37
CA ASP A 188 -10.58 -11.23 -16.71
C ASP A 188 -10.12 -9.79 -16.44
N MET A 189 -8.86 -9.59 -16.05
CA MET A 189 -8.25 -8.26 -15.91
C MET A 189 -8.29 -7.49 -17.24
N CYS A 190 -8.04 -8.13 -18.38
CA CYS A 190 -8.16 -7.47 -19.69
C CYS A 190 -9.60 -7.01 -19.99
N SER A 191 -10.62 -7.76 -19.59
CA SER A 191 -12.01 -7.31 -19.68
C SER A 191 -12.28 -6.08 -18.81
N TYR A 192 -11.71 -6.04 -17.60
CA TYR A 192 -11.81 -4.91 -16.67
C TYR A 192 -11.15 -3.65 -17.24
N LEU A 193 -9.89 -3.75 -17.67
CA LEU A 193 -9.13 -2.65 -18.29
C LEU A 193 -9.84 -2.10 -19.52
N SER A 194 -10.32 -2.98 -20.40
CA SER A 194 -11.04 -2.63 -21.63
C SER A 194 -12.30 -1.81 -21.36
N PHE A 195 -13.08 -2.19 -20.33
CA PHE A 195 -14.32 -1.49 -20.02
C PHE A 195 -14.08 -0.02 -19.70
N PHE A 196 -12.96 0.31 -19.06
CA PHE A 196 -12.51 1.68 -18.74
C PHE A 196 -11.51 2.26 -19.75
N LYS A 197 -11.45 1.69 -20.97
CA LYS A 197 -10.62 2.15 -22.10
C LYS A 197 -9.10 2.19 -21.86
N GLN A 198 -8.62 1.39 -20.92
CA GLN A 198 -7.20 1.06 -20.79
C GLN A 198 -6.84 -0.02 -21.81
N ASN A 199 -5.69 0.11 -22.47
CA ASN A 199 -5.30 -0.70 -23.64
C ASN A 199 -4.00 -1.49 -23.43
N THR A 200 -3.35 -1.36 -22.27
CA THR A 200 -2.04 -1.95 -22.00
C THR A 200 -2.09 -2.78 -20.71
N PHE A 201 -1.64 -4.04 -20.81
CA PHE A 201 -1.38 -4.88 -19.64
C PHE A 201 0.07 -5.35 -19.66
N HIS A 202 0.93 -4.67 -18.91
CA HIS A 202 2.34 -5.01 -18.80
C HIS A 202 2.50 -6.17 -17.81
N LEU A 203 3.03 -7.30 -18.27
CA LEU A 203 3.30 -8.48 -17.44
C LEU A 203 4.80 -8.66 -17.26
N HIS A 204 5.24 -8.55 -16.00
CA HIS A 204 6.60 -8.88 -15.58
C HIS A 204 6.71 -10.38 -15.34
N LEU A 205 7.37 -11.09 -16.27
CA LEU A 205 7.28 -12.55 -16.38
C LEU A 205 8.47 -13.28 -15.75
N SER A 206 9.46 -12.58 -15.22
CA SER A 206 10.59 -13.20 -14.53
C SER A 206 11.17 -12.27 -13.49
N ASP A 207 11.38 -12.75 -12.27
CA ASP A 207 11.96 -11.98 -11.17
C ASP A 207 12.39 -12.93 -10.03
N ASN A 208 12.93 -12.36 -8.96
CA ASN A 208 13.28 -13.02 -7.72
C ASN A 208 12.98 -12.20 -6.46
N MET A 209 12.87 -12.91 -5.34
CA MET A 209 12.90 -12.30 -4.01
C MET A 209 14.25 -11.63 -3.76
N GLY A 210 14.23 -10.46 -3.11
CA GLY A 210 15.44 -9.83 -2.58
C GLY A 210 16.05 -10.63 -1.41
N SER A 211 17.37 -10.52 -1.24
CA SER A 211 18.10 -11.17 -0.14
C SER A 211 18.34 -10.19 1.01
N VAL A 212 17.94 -10.55 2.23
CA VAL A 212 18.38 -9.88 3.48
C VAL A 212 19.69 -10.46 4.04
N TYR A 213 20.27 -11.47 3.37
CA TYR A 213 21.50 -12.16 3.77
C TYR A 213 22.42 -12.36 2.55
N LEU A 214 22.98 -11.26 2.04
CA LEU A 214 23.86 -11.25 0.85
C LEU A 214 25.17 -12.06 1.03
N ASP A 215 25.51 -12.48 2.26
CA ASP A 215 26.75 -13.19 2.56
C ASP A 215 26.64 -14.74 2.48
N ASN A 216 25.49 -15.29 2.07
CA ASN A 216 25.29 -16.74 2.00
C ASN A 216 24.79 -17.18 0.62
N TYR A 217 25.74 -17.60 -0.22
CA TYR A 217 25.49 -18.14 -1.56
C TYR A 217 24.42 -19.24 -1.58
N ASP A 218 24.49 -20.24 -0.69
CA ASP A 218 23.53 -21.35 -0.69
C ASP A 218 22.11 -20.88 -0.35
N PHE A 219 21.99 -19.87 0.52
CA PHE A 219 20.70 -19.27 0.87
C PHE A 219 20.15 -18.44 -0.30
N GLU A 220 20.95 -17.54 -0.87
CA GLU A 220 20.54 -16.71 -2.00
C GLU A 220 20.09 -17.55 -3.20
N MET A 221 20.87 -18.59 -3.54
CA MET A 221 20.53 -19.54 -4.60
C MET A 221 19.32 -20.43 -4.29
N SER A 222 18.82 -20.39 -3.05
CA SER A 222 17.57 -21.06 -2.63
C SER A 222 16.35 -20.15 -2.64
N LEU A 223 16.54 -18.83 -2.79
CA LEU A 223 15.44 -17.86 -2.81
C LEU A 223 14.46 -18.14 -3.96
N TYR A 224 13.23 -17.68 -3.75
CA TYR A 224 12.22 -17.79 -4.77
C TYR A 224 12.61 -16.91 -5.96
N ALA A 225 12.84 -17.55 -7.09
CA ALA A 225 12.96 -16.92 -8.40
C ALA A 225 12.10 -17.71 -9.38
N ALA A 226 11.49 -17.04 -10.34
CA ALA A 226 10.62 -17.70 -11.31
C ALA A 226 10.78 -17.10 -12.71
N PHE A 227 10.55 -17.96 -13.70
CA PHE A 227 10.44 -17.58 -15.10
C PHE A 227 9.10 -18.14 -15.58
N ARG A 228 8.17 -17.26 -15.96
CA ARG A 228 6.76 -17.63 -16.15
C ARG A 228 6.45 -18.25 -17.49
N LEU A 229 7.35 -18.23 -18.46
CA LEU A 229 7.14 -18.93 -19.73
C LEU A 229 7.81 -20.32 -19.68
N ASP A 230 7.07 -21.36 -20.07
CA ASP A 230 7.56 -22.74 -20.10
C ASP A 230 7.79 -23.20 -21.54
N SER A 231 9.06 -23.26 -21.95
CA SER A 231 9.48 -23.79 -23.25
C SER A 231 10.25 -25.10 -23.08
N ASP A 232 10.01 -26.03 -24.02
CA ASP A 232 10.78 -27.27 -24.15
C ASP A 232 11.98 -27.12 -25.10
N ALA A 233 12.32 -25.89 -25.51
CA ALA A 233 13.48 -25.63 -26.35
C ALA A 233 14.77 -26.18 -25.70
N PRO A 234 15.55 -27.04 -26.39
CA PRO A 234 16.73 -27.65 -25.79
C PRO A 234 17.73 -26.65 -25.23
N ALA A 235 17.86 -25.47 -25.88
CA ALA A 235 18.74 -24.39 -25.46
C ALA A 235 18.38 -23.80 -24.09
N LEU A 236 17.15 -23.94 -23.62
CA LEU A 236 16.64 -23.40 -22.35
C LEU A 236 16.41 -24.48 -21.28
N THR A 237 16.91 -25.70 -21.51
CA THR A 237 16.77 -26.81 -20.56
C THR A 237 17.39 -26.43 -19.21
N GLY A 238 16.54 -26.31 -18.19
CA GLY A 238 16.93 -25.96 -16.82
C GLY A 238 16.63 -24.53 -16.39
N LEU A 239 16.26 -23.63 -17.32
CA LEU A 239 15.89 -22.25 -16.99
C LEU A 239 14.64 -22.20 -16.08
N ASN A 240 13.57 -22.88 -16.50
CA ASN A 240 12.33 -22.90 -15.75
C ASN A 240 12.30 -24.06 -14.74
N ARG A 241 12.51 -23.75 -13.47
CA ARG A 241 12.47 -24.71 -12.35
C ARG A 241 11.05 -24.92 -11.79
N ARG A 242 10.07 -24.13 -12.22
CA ARG A 242 8.71 -24.03 -11.67
C ARG A 242 7.62 -24.18 -12.73
N LYS A 243 7.72 -25.22 -13.58
CA LYS A 243 6.78 -25.46 -14.70
C LYS A 243 5.29 -25.45 -14.33
N ASN A 244 4.94 -25.83 -13.09
CA ASN A 244 3.55 -25.82 -12.59
C ASN A 244 3.01 -24.41 -12.27
N GLU A 245 3.88 -23.41 -12.22
CA GLU A 245 3.59 -22.00 -11.99
C GLU A 245 4.02 -21.17 -13.21
N SER A 246 3.82 -21.73 -14.41
CA SER A 246 4.25 -21.13 -15.69
C SER A 246 3.21 -21.35 -16.78
N TYR A 247 3.32 -20.58 -17.86
CA TYR A 247 2.47 -20.58 -19.03
C TYR A 247 3.17 -21.28 -20.18
N THR A 248 2.51 -22.27 -20.75
CA THR A 248 2.91 -22.83 -22.04
C THR A 248 2.59 -21.84 -23.16
N ARG A 249 3.17 -22.08 -24.34
CA ARG A 249 2.89 -21.27 -25.53
C ARG A 249 1.40 -21.11 -25.80
N ASP A 250 0.65 -22.21 -25.86
CA ASP A 250 -0.78 -22.19 -26.19
C ASP A 250 -1.62 -21.41 -25.17
N VAL A 251 -1.23 -21.48 -23.88
CA VAL A 251 -1.89 -20.72 -22.81
C VAL A 251 -1.61 -19.23 -22.99
N PHE A 252 -0.36 -18.85 -23.20
CA PHE A 252 0.02 -17.45 -23.38
C PHE A 252 -0.57 -16.85 -24.68
N GLU A 253 -0.65 -17.66 -25.74
CA GLU A 253 -1.34 -17.32 -27.00
C GLU A 253 -2.83 -17.02 -26.75
N THR A 254 -3.51 -17.90 -26.01
CA THR A 254 -4.92 -17.73 -25.64
C THR A 254 -5.14 -16.45 -24.83
N MET A 255 -4.24 -16.15 -23.88
CA MET A 255 -4.30 -14.92 -23.09
C MET A 255 -4.20 -13.68 -23.99
N GLN A 256 -3.21 -13.64 -24.89
CA GLN A 256 -3.00 -12.51 -25.80
C GLN A 256 -4.19 -12.29 -26.74
N HIS A 257 -4.73 -13.35 -27.35
CA HIS A 257 -5.92 -13.23 -28.20
C HIS A 257 -7.15 -12.76 -27.43
N THR A 258 -7.34 -13.24 -26.19
CA THR A 258 -8.47 -12.84 -25.36
C THR A 258 -8.37 -11.36 -25.01
N CYS A 259 -7.20 -10.87 -24.61
CA CYS A 259 -6.97 -9.45 -24.35
C CYS A 259 -7.14 -8.59 -25.63
N ALA A 260 -6.55 -9.03 -26.75
CA ALA A 260 -6.62 -8.29 -28.03
C ALA A 260 -8.07 -8.18 -28.54
N SER A 261 -8.89 -9.22 -28.36
CA SER A 261 -10.33 -9.21 -28.69
C SER A 261 -11.15 -8.14 -27.96
N ARG A 262 -10.54 -7.53 -26.92
CA ARG A 262 -11.09 -6.46 -26.10
C ARG A 262 -10.25 -5.18 -26.18
N GLY A 263 -9.36 -5.06 -27.16
CA GLY A 263 -8.54 -3.86 -27.37
C GLY A 263 -7.41 -3.68 -26.35
N VAL A 264 -7.06 -4.72 -25.58
CA VAL A 264 -5.95 -4.70 -24.61
C VAL A 264 -4.77 -5.49 -25.15
N THR A 265 -3.58 -4.91 -25.14
CA THR A 265 -2.34 -5.57 -25.55
C THR A 265 -1.53 -5.97 -24.33
N ILE A 266 -1.08 -7.23 -24.29
CA ILE A 266 -0.11 -7.68 -23.29
C ILE A 266 1.30 -7.21 -23.73
N ILE A 267 1.98 -6.47 -22.86
CA ILE A 267 3.41 -6.14 -23.03
C ILE A 267 4.19 -7.09 -22.13
N PRO A 268 4.92 -8.07 -22.68
CA PRO A 268 5.70 -9.00 -21.89
C PRO A 268 7.05 -8.38 -21.53
N GLU A 269 7.48 -8.64 -20.30
CA GLU A 269 8.78 -8.30 -19.78
C GLU A 269 9.53 -9.54 -19.35
N ILE A 270 10.77 -9.66 -19.82
CA ILE A 270 11.75 -10.62 -19.33
C ILE A 270 12.91 -9.81 -18.76
N GLU A 271 13.05 -9.89 -17.44
CA GLU A 271 13.94 -9.05 -16.65
C GLU A 271 15.41 -9.48 -16.79
N THR A 272 16.26 -8.54 -17.23
CA THR A 272 17.73 -8.64 -17.29
C THR A 272 18.36 -7.24 -17.47
N PRO A 273 19.54 -6.94 -16.89
CA PRO A 273 20.46 -7.87 -16.24
C PRO A 273 20.41 -7.86 -14.70
N GLY A 274 19.66 -6.93 -14.09
CA GLY A 274 19.22 -7.02 -12.70
C GLY A 274 18.14 -8.11 -12.53
N HIS A 275 17.81 -8.42 -11.27
CA HIS A 275 16.72 -9.36 -10.90
C HIS A 275 16.66 -10.67 -11.71
N ALA A 276 17.83 -11.17 -12.08
CA ALA A 276 18.05 -12.29 -12.98
C ALA A 276 18.42 -13.57 -12.21
N LEU A 277 18.08 -13.69 -10.93
CA LEU A 277 18.46 -14.85 -10.10
C LEU A 277 17.96 -16.17 -10.70
N VAL A 278 16.84 -16.18 -11.42
CA VAL A 278 16.36 -17.39 -12.10
C VAL A 278 17.33 -17.87 -13.19
N ILE A 279 18.02 -16.94 -13.87
CA ILE A 279 19.03 -17.23 -14.89
C ILE A 279 20.33 -17.67 -14.23
N THR A 280 20.76 -17.02 -13.15
CA THR A 280 21.99 -17.42 -12.44
C THR A 280 21.80 -18.73 -11.66
N GLN A 281 20.59 -19.06 -11.18
CA GLN A 281 20.25 -20.39 -10.65
C GLN A 281 20.36 -21.49 -11.72
N TRP A 282 20.11 -21.16 -12.99
CA TRP A 282 20.29 -22.08 -14.10
C TRP A 282 21.75 -22.19 -14.54
N LYS A 283 22.46 -21.05 -14.58
CA LYS A 283 23.86 -20.91 -15.01
C LYS A 283 24.64 -20.03 -14.02
N PRO A 284 25.10 -20.60 -12.90
CA PRO A 284 25.75 -19.82 -11.84
C PRO A 284 27.03 -19.11 -12.28
N GLU A 285 27.69 -19.59 -13.33
CA GLU A 285 28.87 -18.96 -13.92
C GLU A 285 28.60 -17.57 -14.52
N LEU A 286 27.33 -17.24 -14.78
CA LEU A 286 26.93 -15.94 -15.32
C LEU A 286 26.63 -14.90 -14.24
N ALA A 287 26.67 -15.27 -12.96
CA ALA A 287 26.35 -14.37 -11.86
C ALA A 287 27.44 -13.31 -11.65
N LEU A 288 27.04 -12.11 -11.25
CA LEU A 288 27.97 -11.11 -10.73
C LEU A 288 28.49 -11.59 -9.37
N SER A 289 29.78 -11.40 -9.08
CA SER A 289 30.39 -11.92 -7.85
C SER A 289 29.98 -11.15 -6.59
N THR A 290 29.41 -9.95 -6.76
CA THR A 290 28.97 -9.06 -5.69
C THR A 290 27.48 -9.18 -5.39
N ASP A 291 26.70 -9.72 -6.33
CA ASP A 291 25.25 -9.95 -6.19
C ASP A 291 24.84 -11.06 -7.16
N TYR A 292 24.38 -12.21 -6.64
CA TYR A 292 24.07 -13.37 -7.48
C TYR A 292 22.71 -13.25 -8.16
N SER A 293 21.90 -12.27 -7.80
CA SER A 293 20.70 -11.91 -8.54
C SER A 293 21.00 -11.12 -9.82
N MET A 294 22.24 -10.67 -10.03
CA MET A 294 22.63 -9.90 -11.21
C MET A 294 23.48 -10.71 -12.20
N LEU A 295 23.35 -10.43 -13.50
CA LEU A 295 24.21 -11.01 -14.54
C LEU A 295 25.55 -10.28 -14.63
N ASN A 296 26.65 -11.02 -14.76
CA ASN A 296 27.95 -10.49 -15.14
C ASN A 296 28.00 -10.22 -16.64
N LEU A 297 27.84 -8.96 -17.05
CA LEU A 297 27.75 -8.55 -18.45
C LEU A 297 29.05 -8.71 -19.23
N SER A 298 30.21 -8.66 -18.55
CA SER A 298 31.51 -8.86 -19.20
C SER A 298 31.81 -10.34 -19.47
N HIS A 299 31.05 -11.28 -18.91
CA HIS A 299 31.22 -12.71 -19.19
C HIS A 299 30.78 -13.04 -20.64
N PRO A 300 31.61 -13.74 -21.43
CA PRO A 300 31.38 -13.90 -22.88
C PRO A 300 30.08 -14.65 -23.23
N ASP A 301 29.58 -15.48 -22.31
CA ASP A 301 28.36 -16.28 -22.52
C ASP A 301 27.08 -15.59 -22.04
N THR A 302 27.15 -14.44 -21.37
CA THR A 302 25.97 -13.74 -20.83
C THR A 302 25.03 -13.28 -21.93
N LEU A 303 25.51 -12.43 -22.84
CA LEU A 303 24.69 -11.93 -23.96
C LEU A 303 24.21 -13.05 -24.90
N PRO A 304 25.03 -14.05 -25.30
CA PRO A 304 24.55 -15.21 -26.04
C PRO A 304 23.43 -15.98 -25.33
N THR A 305 23.52 -16.16 -24.01
CA THR A 305 22.48 -16.85 -23.22
C THR A 305 21.18 -16.05 -23.20
N VAL A 306 21.24 -14.74 -22.92
CA VAL A 306 20.07 -13.87 -22.94
C VAL A 306 19.44 -13.82 -24.34
N ARG A 307 20.25 -13.78 -25.41
CA ARG A 307 19.75 -13.85 -26.79
C ARG A 307 19.04 -15.18 -27.08
N ALA A 308 19.50 -16.30 -26.52
CA ALA A 308 18.83 -17.58 -26.69
C ALA A 308 17.44 -17.60 -26.03
N ILE A 309 17.30 -16.96 -24.86
CA ILE A 309 16.00 -16.75 -24.19
C ILE A 309 15.08 -15.93 -25.09
N TRP A 310 15.53 -14.76 -25.54
CA TRP A 310 14.73 -13.90 -26.43
C TRP A 310 14.43 -14.56 -27.78
N HIS A 311 15.36 -15.34 -28.35
CA HIS A 311 15.14 -16.08 -29.59
C HIS A 311 13.92 -17.00 -29.51
N GLU A 312 13.76 -17.71 -28.39
CA GLU A 312 12.67 -18.64 -28.17
C GLU A 312 11.32 -17.93 -27.98
N PHE A 313 11.30 -16.83 -27.22
CA PHE A 313 10.05 -16.19 -26.80
C PHE A 313 9.59 -15.03 -27.69
N LEU A 314 10.46 -14.38 -28.47
CA LEU A 314 10.05 -13.33 -29.42
C LEU A 314 8.92 -13.76 -30.37
N PRO A 315 8.90 -14.99 -30.92
CA PRO A 315 7.80 -15.49 -31.75
C PRO A 315 6.48 -15.75 -31.01
N TRP A 316 6.48 -15.74 -29.67
CA TRP A 316 5.26 -15.90 -28.85
C TRP A 316 4.56 -14.57 -28.62
N PHE A 317 5.27 -13.45 -28.77
CA PHE A 317 4.79 -12.14 -28.36
C PHE A 317 4.09 -11.42 -29.52
N HIS A 318 2.78 -11.22 -29.40
CA HIS A 318 1.93 -10.52 -30.37
C HIS A 318 1.81 -9.02 -30.08
N THR A 319 2.94 -8.40 -29.76
CA THR A 319 3.09 -6.96 -29.49
C THR A 319 4.26 -6.35 -30.26
N LYS A 320 4.16 -5.08 -30.60
CA LYS A 320 5.20 -4.26 -31.23
C LYS A 320 6.30 -3.88 -30.25
N THR A 321 5.98 -3.68 -28.98
CA THR A 321 6.95 -3.36 -27.93
C THR A 321 7.12 -4.52 -26.96
N VAL A 322 8.36 -4.85 -26.62
CA VAL A 322 8.72 -5.76 -25.52
C VAL A 322 9.56 -5.03 -24.47
N HIS A 323 9.40 -5.38 -23.20
CA HIS A 323 10.21 -4.82 -22.13
C HIS A 323 11.36 -5.78 -21.80
N ILE A 324 12.58 -5.26 -21.65
CA ILE A 324 13.73 -6.08 -21.24
C ILE A 324 14.10 -5.86 -19.77
N GLY A 325 13.31 -5.03 -19.08
CA GLY A 325 13.53 -4.61 -17.70
C GLY A 325 14.69 -3.64 -17.59
N ALA A 326 15.81 -4.13 -17.07
CA ALA A 326 17.09 -3.42 -16.98
C ALA A 326 17.12 -2.33 -15.89
N ASP A 327 16.36 -2.52 -14.82
CA ASP A 327 16.40 -1.76 -13.57
C ASP A 327 17.49 -2.26 -12.61
N GLU A 328 17.74 -1.43 -11.57
CA GLU A 328 18.51 -1.73 -10.36
C GLU A 328 19.83 -2.50 -10.58
N TYR A 329 20.59 -2.15 -11.62
CA TYR A 329 21.89 -2.77 -11.89
C TYR A 329 23.05 -2.02 -11.20
N ASP A 330 24.20 -2.67 -11.04
CA ASP A 330 25.38 -2.05 -10.42
C ASP A 330 25.86 -0.81 -11.21
N ALA A 331 25.74 0.36 -10.57
CA ALA A 331 26.10 1.66 -11.15
C ALA A 331 27.59 1.76 -11.55
N THR A 332 28.48 0.97 -10.94
CA THR A 332 29.90 0.93 -11.31
C THR A 332 30.12 0.25 -12.67
N LEU A 333 29.12 -0.49 -13.17
CA LEU A 333 29.13 -1.22 -14.43
C LEU A 333 28.21 -0.60 -15.50
N ALA A 334 27.81 0.67 -15.34
CA ALA A 334 26.91 1.37 -16.27
C ALA A 334 27.36 1.36 -17.74
N ALA A 335 28.68 1.34 -18.01
CA ALA A 335 29.17 1.23 -19.39
C ALA A 335 28.89 -0.15 -20.01
N ASP A 336 29.08 -1.23 -19.25
CA ASP A 336 28.78 -2.60 -19.71
C ASP A 336 27.27 -2.80 -19.86
N TYR A 337 26.48 -2.22 -18.95
CA TYR A 337 25.02 -2.13 -19.05
C TYR A 337 24.57 -1.48 -20.37
N ASN A 338 25.14 -0.32 -20.72
CA ASN A 338 24.80 0.40 -21.95
C ASN A 338 25.09 -0.44 -23.20
N ASP A 339 26.24 -1.13 -23.24
CA ASP A 339 26.58 -2.03 -24.34
C ASP A 339 25.62 -3.22 -24.44
N PHE A 340 25.24 -3.80 -23.30
CA PHE A 340 24.26 -4.89 -23.23
C PHE A 340 22.89 -4.47 -23.76
N VAL A 341 22.31 -3.37 -23.25
CA VAL A 341 20.99 -2.87 -23.69
C VAL A 341 21.00 -2.54 -25.17
N ASN A 342 22.05 -1.85 -25.66
CA ASN A 342 22.21 -1.54 -27.07
C ASN A 342 22.26 -2.82 -27.94
N ALA A 343 23.04 -3.81 -27.52
CA ALA A 343 23.23 -5.05 -28.26
C ALA A 343 21.99 -5.96 -28.23
N LEU A 344 21.22 -5.95 -27.15
CA LEU A 344 19.98 -6.70 -27.01
C LEU A 344 18.84 -6.03 -27.79
N SER A 345 18.67 -4.71 -27.66
CA SER A 345 17.68 -3.94 -28.43
C SER A 345 17.92 -4.08 -29.93
N ALA A 346 19.18 -4.00 -30.39
CA ALA A 346 19.53 -4.23 -31.78
C ALA A 346 19.22 -5.67 -32.24
N TYR A 347 19.44 -6.67 -31.38
CA TYR A 347 19.10 -8.05 -31.66
C TYR A 347 17.58 -8.24 -31.80
N ILE A 348 16.77 -7.76 -30.86
CA ILE A 348 15.31 -7.85 -30.88
C ILE A 348 14.76 -7.22 -32.17
N ARG A 349 15.20 -6.00 -32.48
CA ARG A 349 14.77 -5.26 -33.67
C ARG A 349 15.14 -5.97 -34.98
N SER A 350 16.33 -6.55 -35.06
CA SER A 350 16.81 -7.23 -36.28
C SER A 350 16.32 -8.67 -36.43
N SER A 351 15.90 -9.31 -35.33
CA SER A 351 15.47 -10.72 -35.31
C SER A 351 13.96 -10.89 -35.49
N THR A 352 13.21 -9.80 -35.67
CA THR A 352 11.74 -9.81 -35.79
C THR A 352 11.30 -9.15 -37.08
N THR A 353 10.18 -9.62 -37.64
CA THR A 353 9.53 -9.01 -38.81
C THR A 353 8.01 -9.08 -38.65
N PRO A 354 7.31 -7.95 -38.49
CA PRO A 354 7.82 -6.58 -38.37
C PRO A 354 8.78 -6.43 -37.17
N ALA A 355 9.66 -5.43 -37.26
CA ALA A 355 10.63 -5.16 -36.20
C ALA A 355 9.92 -4.73 -34.91
N LYS A 356 10.29 -5.33 -33.78
CA LYS A 356 9.83 -4.94 -32.45
C LYS A 356 10.70 -3.84 -31.85
N SER A 357 10.09 -2.93 -31.11
CA SER A 357 10.73 -1.93 -30.25
C SER A 357 11.04 -2.51 -28.87
N THR A 358 12.02 -1.92 -28.21
CA THR A 358 12.42 -2.27 -26.85
C THR A 358 12.04 -1.14 -25.90
N ARG A 359 11.57 -1.51 -24.70
CA ARG A 359 11.41 -0.61 -23.55
C ARG A 359 12.27 -1.10 -22.40
N ILE A 360 12.81 -0.15 -21.63
CA ILE A 360 13.59 -0.38 -20.42
C ILE A 360 13.04 0.48 -19.30
N TRP A 361 13.24 0.06 -18.05
CA TRP A 361 13.13 0.96 -16.90
C TRP A 361 14.19 2.06 -16.99
N GLY A 362 13.85 3.23 -16.48
CA GLY A 362 14.81 4.30 -16.27
C GLY A 362 15.78 3.93 -15.15
N THR A 363 17.07 3.89 -15.48
CA THR A 363 18.12 3.37 -14.58
C THR A 363 19.38 4.23 -14.68
N PHE A 364 19.99 4.29 -15.86
CA PHE A 364 21.16 5.14 -16.09
C PHE A 364 20.86 6.21 -17.15
N PRO A 365 20.72 7.48 -16.73
CA PRO A 365 20.59 8.61 -17.64
C PRO A 365 21.76 8.71 -18.65
N PRO A 366 21.51 9.22 -19.87
CA PRO A 366 22.57 9.50 -20.82
C PRO A 366 23.58 10.48 -20.22
N SER A 367 24.88 10.15 -20.25
CA SER A 367 25.95 10.96 -19.66
C SER A 367 27.08 11.23 -20.64
N ALA A 368 27.67 12.42 -20.55
CA ALA A 368 28.88 12.76 -21.31
C ALA A 368 30.09 11.89 -20.91
N ALA A 369 30.03 11.21 -19.76
CA ALA A 369 31.05 10.26 -19.31
C ALA A 369 31.06 8.96 -20.14
N TYR A 370 29.95 8.63 -20.81
CA TYR A 370 29.82 7.39 -21.57
C TYR A 370 29.91 7.69 -23.08
N THR A 371 30.74 6.92 -23.80
CA THR A 371 30.78 6.98 -25.27
C THR A 371 29.71 6.12 -25.93
N ASN A 372 29.03 5.29 -25.16
CA ASN A 372 28.11 4.24 -25.60
C ASN A 372 26.70 4.38 -25.02
N ASN A 373 26.27 5.61 -24.67
CA ASN A 373 24.89 5.86 -24.20
C ASN A 373 23.85 5.15 -25.06
N ILE A 374 22.79 4.64 -24.44
CA ILE A 374 21.64 4.04 -25.12
C ILE A 374 20.92 5.14 -25.91
N PRO A 375 20.87 5.12 -27.25
CA PRO A 375 20.23 6.19 -28.01
C PRO A 375 18.70 6.07 -27.97
N PRO A 376 17.94 7.17 -28.21
CA PRO A 376 16.47 7.15 -28.22
C PRO A 376 15.84 6.12 -29.17
N ALA A 377 16.55 5.78 -30.25
CA ALA A 377 16.10 4.81 -31.24
C ALA A 377 16.38 3.34 -30.85
N ALA A 378 17.10 3.09 -29.76
CA ALA A 378 17.35 1.75 -29.24
C ALA A 378 16.22 1.32 -28.30
N ALA A 379 15.84 2.17 -27.34
CA ALA A 379 14.77 1.88 -26.40
C ALA A 379 13.99 3.14 -25.99
N SER A 380 12.69 2.97 -25.77
CA SER A 380 11.89 3.92 -24.99
C SER A 380 12.13 3.69 -23.49
N ILE A 381 11.92 4.72 -22.68
CA ILE A 381 12.14 4.67 -21.23
C ILE A 381 10.80 4.54 -20.51
N GLN A 382 10.75 3.73 -19.45
CA GLN A 382 9.68 3.70 -18.47
C GLN A 382 10.21 4.29 -17.17
N HIS A 383 9.83 5.53 -16.88
CA HIS A 383 10.26 6.21 -15.66
C HIS A 383 9.48 5.65 -14.47
N TRP A 384 10.18 5.33 -13.39
CA TRP A 384 9.56 4.79 -12.18
C TRP A 384 9.90 5.58 -10.92
N GLU A 385 11.05 6.26 -10.86
CA GLU A 385 11.49 6.91 -9.63
C GLU A 385 12.54 8.00 -9.88
N PHE A 386 12.40 9.13 -9.18
CA PHE A 386 13.24 10.31 -9.38
C PHE A 386 14.67 10.18 -8.86
N PHE A 387 14.98 9.14 -8.07
CA PHE A 387 16.36 8.88 -7.67
C PHE A 387 17.20 8.22 -8.74
N GLU A 388 16.58 7.50 -9.69
CA GLU A 388 17.27 6.89 -10.82
C GLU A 388 17.44 7.90 -11.97
N ASP A 389 16.38 8.63 -12.30
CA ASP A 389 16.39 9.56 -13.42
C ASP A 389 15.41 10.73 -13.28
N ASP A 390 15.67 11.82 -14.02
CA ASP A 390 14.71 12.91 -14.23
C ASP A 390 14.09 12.79 -15.64
N PRO A 391 12.79 12.41 -15.77
CA PRO A 391 12.19 12.08 -17.06
C PRO A 391 12.17 13.28 -18.01
N LEU A 392 12.01 14.49 -17.47
CA LEU A 392 12.02 15.72 -18.25
C LEU A 392 13.43 16.06 -18.74
N ARG A 393 14.41 16.11 -17.84
CA ARG A 393 15.75 16.65 -18.13
C ARG A 393 16.68 15.64 -18.79
N ASP A 394 16.59 14.38 -18.41
CA ASP A 394 17.50 13.35 -18.89
C ASP A 394 17.04 12.70 -20.19
N TYR A 395 15.72 12.64 -20.40
CA TYR A 395 15.13 11.91 -21.51
C TYR A 395 14.32 12.79 -22.46
N LEU A 396 13.22 13.41 -22.02
CA LEU A 396 12.33 14.17 -22.93
C LEU A 396 13.06 15.35 -23.60
N ALA A 397 13.86 16.11 -22.85
CA ALA A 397 14.69 17.20 -23.38
C ALA A 397 15.76 16.73 -24.40
N ARG A 398 16.03 15.42 -24.46
CA ARG A 398 17.02 14.78 -25.33
C ARG A 398 16.37 13.87 -26.37
N ASN A 399 15.07 14.08 -26.64
CA ASN A 399 14.29 13.42 -27.69
C ASN A 399 14.10 11.90 -27.48
N TYR A 400 14.10 11.45 -26.23
CA TYR A 400 13.59 10.13 -25.85
C TYR A 400 12.08 10.18 -25.70
N SER A 401 11.44 9.02 -25.83
CA SER A 401 10.06 8.83 -25.43
C SER A 401 10.00 8.15 -24.07
N VAL A 402 9.15 8.67 -23.18
CA VAL A 402 9.05 8.23 -21.80
C VAL A 402 7.61 7.82 -21.50
N LEU A 403 7.45 6.62 -20.95
CA LEU A 403 6.22 6.13 -20.33
C LEU A 403 6.27 6.45 -18.83
N ASN A 404 5.19 7.02 -18.30
CA ASN A 404 5.09 7.33 -16.89
C ASN A 404 4.64 6.10 -16.09
N SER A 405 5.47 5.67 -15.16
CA SER A 405 5.16 4.68 -14.13
C SER A 405 5.69 5.15 -12.78
N ASP A 406 5.68 6.45 -12.54
CA ASP A 406 6.21 7.07 -11.32
C ASP A 406 5.61 6.44 -10.05
N ASP A 407 6.44 6.42 -9.01
CA ASP A 407 6.17 5.79 -7.72
C ASP A 407 4.94 6.39 -6.99
N ALA A 408 4.47 7.56 -7.40
CA ALA A 408 3.22 8.15 -6.93
C ALA A 408 2.00 7.22 -7.11
N PHE A 409 2.03 6.32 -8.11
CA PHE A 409 1.01 5.30 -8.36
C PHE A 409 1.53 3.86 -8.26
N TYR A 410 2.71 3.66 -7.69
CA TYR A 410 3.21 2.33 -7.33
C TYR A 410 2.42 1.73 -6.18
N ILE A 411 2.22 0.41 -6.26
CA ILE A 411 1.61 -0.39 -5.21
C ILE A 411 2.50 -1.58 -4.92
N VAL A 412 2.68 -1.88 -3.64
CA VAL A 412 3.24 -3.17 -3.20
C VAL A 412 2.17 -3.91 -2.42
N ASN A 413 1.89 -5.14 -2.84
CA ASN A 413 0.95 -5.95 -2.11
C ASN A 413 1.48 -6.32 -0.71
N LYS A 414 0.57 -6.31 0.27
CA LYS A 414 0.78 -6.55 1.72
C LYS A 414 1.59 -5.50 2.44
N TRP A 415 2.89 -5.42 2.19
CA TRP A 415 3.77 -4.59 2.98
C TRP A 415 4.91 -4.04 2.14
N SER A 416 5.11 -2.75 2.29
CA SER A 416 6.29 -2.01 1.84
C SER A 416 6.47 -0.84 2.82
N GLY A 417 7.73 -0.48 3.10
CA GLY A 417 8.05 0.72 3.87
C GLY A 417 7.75 2.02 3.09
N SER A 418 7.66 1.94 1.76
CA SER A 418 7.62 3.12 0.87
C SER A 418 6.32 3.21 0.07
N TYR A 419 5.69 2.07 -0.25
CA TYR A 419 4.57 2.02 -1.19
C TYR A 419 3.25 1.53 -0.57
N PRO A 420 2.11 2.15 -0.93
CA PRO A 420 0.81 1.77 -0.41
C PRO A 420 0.31 0.44 -1.01
N GLN A 421 -0.72 -0.14 -0.40
CA GLN A 421 -1.36 -1.39 -0.86
C GLN A 421 -2.58 -1.13 -1.77
N SER A 422 -2.84 0.13 -2.14
CA SER A 422 -3.95 0.55 -3.00
C SER A 422 -3.68 1.89 -3.66
N LEU A 423 -4.29 2.16 -4.82
CA LEU A 423 -4.16 3.45 -5.51
C LEU A 423 -4.70 4.60 -4.66
N ASN A 424 -3.94 5.69 -4.58
CA ASN A 424 -4.34 6.86 -3.81
C ASN A 424 -5.30 7.76 -4.61
N ARG A 425 -6.59 7.73 -4.25
CA ARG A 425 -7.64 8.56 -4.90
C ARG A 425 -7.35 10.05 -4.85
N THR A 426 -6.83 10.56 -3.73
CA THR A 426 -6.50 11.98 -3.60
C THR A 426 -5.45 12.38 -4.63
N ARG A 427 -4.42 11.55 -4.86
CA ARG A 427 -3.43 11.79 -5.93
C ARG A 427 -4.05 11.72 -7.33
N ILE A 428 -5.00 10.82 -7.57
CA ILE A 428 -5.68 10.73 -8.88
C ILE A 428 -6.44 12.03 -9.18
N PHE A 429 -7.21 12.55 -8.22
CA PHE A 429 -8.11 13.69 -8.44
C PHE A 429 -7.47 15.06 -8.20
N HIS A 430 -6.38 15.14 -7.44
CA HIS A 430 -5.75 16.40 -7.00
C HIS A 430 -4.21 16.38 -7.09
N GLY A 431 -3.64 15.47 -7.90
CA GLY A 431 -2.19 15.24 -7.98
C GLY A 431 -1.44 16.06 -9.02
N ASP A 432 -2.06 17.03 -9.70
CA ASP A 432 -1.34 17.96 -10.58
C ASP A 432 -0.84 19.17 -9.75
N PRO A 433 0.48 19.30 -9.52
CA PRO A 433 1.03 20.40 -8.72
C PRO A 433 0.98 21.76 -9.43
N GLU A 434 0.81 21.82 -10.75
CA GLU A 434 0.72 23.08 -11.50
C GLU A 434 -0.68 23.70 -11.35
N THR A 435 -1.71 22.88 -11.53
CA THR A 435 -3.10 23.35 -11.53
C THR A 435 -3.82 23.17 -10.18
N GLY A 436 -3.30 22.32 -9.30
CA GLY A 436 -4.02 21.80 -8.14
C GLY A 436 -5.18 20.87 -8.50
N GLY A 437 -5.29 20.49 -9.78
CA GLY A 437 -6.33 19.65 -10.34
C GLY A 437 -5.93 18.18 -10.44
N SER A 438 -6.63 17.45 -11.29
CA SER A 438 -6.43 16.01 -11.44
C SER A 438 -5.11 15.67 -12.10
N TYR A 439 -4.55 14.54 -11.67
CA TYR A 439 -3.41 13.91 -12.32
C TYR A 439 -3.69 13.69 -13.82
N ALA A 440 -2.62 13.70 -14.62
CA ALA A 440 -2.62 13.24 -16.01
C ALA A 440 -1.24 12.66 -16.35
N PRO A 441 -1.11 11.77 -17.35
CA PRO A 441 0.14 11.09 -17.70
C PRO A 441 1.40 11.94 -17.88
N TYR A 442 1.28 13.24 -18.18
CA TYR A 442 2.44 14.15 -18.30
C TYR A 442 2.99 14.61 -16.94
N VAL A 443 2.27 14.39 -15.84
CA VAL A 443 2.69 14.72 -14.48
C VAL A 443 3.55 13.57 -13.97
N PHE A 444 4.87 13.68 -14.10
CA PHE A 444 5.80 12.71 -13.52
C PHE A 444 6.02 12.98 -12.03
N ASP A 445 6.11 14.25 -11.63
CA ASP A 445 6.26 14.65 -10.22
C ASP A 445 4.98 15.30 -9.71
N THR A 446 4.33 14.67 -8.74
CA THR A 446 3.08 15.18 -8.14
C THR A 446 3.29 16.30 -7.10
N ASN A 447 4.54 16.58 -6.73
CA ASN A 447 4.91 17.57 -5.71
C ASN A 447 5.59 18.82 -6.30
N ASN A 448 6.17 18.71 -7.51
CA ASN A 448 6.91 19.81 -8.13
C ASN A 448 6.60 19.97 -9.62
N ALA A 449 5.80 20.99 -9.94
CA ALA A 449 5.42 21.34 -11.31
C ALA A 449 6.61 21.56 -12.26
N THR A 450 7.79 21.97 -11.76
CA THR A 450 8.97 22.25 -12.61
C THR A 450 9.67 21.00 -13.14
N ASN A 451 9.30 19.82 -12.63
CA ASN A 451 9.81 18.53 -13.09
C ASN A 451 8.90 17.89 -14.16
N ASN A 452 7.80 18.56 -14.55
CA ASN A 452 6.82 18.03 -15.51
C ASN A 452 6.97 18.70 -16.90
N PRO A 453 6.93 17.93 -18.01
CA PRO A 453 6.78 18.49 -19.36
C PRO A 453 5.42 19.18 -19.54
N PRO A 454 5.26 20.04 -20.58
CA PRO A 454 3.92 20.50 -20.95
C PRO A 454 3.04 19.33 -21.39
N ARG A 455 1.72 19.45 -21.18
CA ARG A 455 0.73 18.42 -21.54
C ARG A 455 0.84 17.94 -22.99
N GLU A 456 1.17 18.85 -23.91
CA GLU A 456 1.27 18.61 -25.35
C GLU A 456 2.61 17.96 -25.77
N HIS A 457 3.48 17.58 -24.83
CA HIS A 457 4.81 17.07 -25.17
C HIS A 457 4.74 15.71 -25.90
N PRO A 458 5.21 15.59 -27.15
CA PRO A 458 4.99 14.41 -27.98
C PRO A 458 5.78 13.16 -27.53
N GLY A 459 6.79 13.35 -26.69
CA GLY A 459 7.60 12.27 -26.11
C GLY A 459 6.94 11.55 -24.93
N VAL A 460 5.83 12.07 -24.37
CA VAL A 460 5.09 11.38 -23.31
C VAL A 460 4.22 10.29 -23.94
N LEU A 461 4.52 9.02 -23.64
CA LEU A 461 3.81 7.87 -24.21
C LEU A 461 2.44 7.63 -23.56
N GLY A 462 2.32 7.98 -22.28
CA GLY A 462 1.14 7.76 -21.46
C GLY A 462 1.53 7.29 -20.07
N HIS A 463 0.71 6.45 -19.45
CA HIS A 463 0.95 5.97 -18.08
C HIS A 463 0.48 4.53 -17.83
N VAL A 464 1.26 3.79 -17.06
CA VAL A 464 0.84 2.50 -16.45
C VAL A 464 1.15 2.49 -14.95
N ALA A 465 0.17 2.10 -14.13
CA ALA A 465 0.37 1.92 -12.68
C ALA A 465 0.98 0.55 -12.41
N ALA A 466 2.11 0.48 -11.70
CA ALA A 466 2.74 -0.78 -11.36
C ALA A 466 2.22 -1.36 -10.03
N LEU A 467 2.10 -2.69 -9.99
CA LEU A 467 1.87 -3.44 -8.77
C LEU A 467 2.96 -4.50 -8.63
N TRP A 468 3.64 -4.46 -7.49
CA TRP A 468 4.74 -5.35 -7.14
C TRP A 468 4.38 -6.31 -6.00
N ASN A 469 5.04 -7.48 -5.97
CA ASN A 469 4.84 -8.54 -4.98
C ASN A 469 6.15 -8.83 -4.22
N ASP A 470 6.75 -7.80 -3.62
CA ASP A 470 8.06 -7.82 -2.95
C ASP A 470 8.19 -8.89 -1.87
N CYS A 471 7.10 -9.16 -1.14
CA CYS A 471 7.04 -10.18 -0.09
C CYS A 471 6.89 -11.62 -0.62
N GLY A 472 6.83 -11.78 -1.94
CA GLY A 472 6.83 -13.07 -2.62
C GLY A 472 5.49 -13.77 -2.71
N PRO A 473 5.48 -15.02 -3.22
CA PRO A 473 4.27 -15.70 -3.67
C PRO A 473 3.35 -16.15 -2.53
N ASN A 474 3.87 -16.26 -1.31
CA ASN A 474 3.11 -16.73 -0.14
C ASN A 474 2.51 -15.58 0.67
N ALA A 475 2.85 -14.33 0.34
CA ALA A 475 2.37 -13.18 1.08
C ALA A 475 0.90 -12.88 0.75
N THR A 476 0.46 -13.14 -0.48
CA THR A 476 -0.83 -12.72 -1.02
C THR A 476 -1.60 -13.88 -1.64
N THR A 477 -2.88 -13.64 -1.96
CA THR A 477 -3.58 -14.44 -2.98
C THR A 477 -3.68 -13.65 -4.27
N TYR A 478 -3.73 -14.32 -5.43
CA TYR A 478 -3.79 -13.63 -6.73
C TYR A 478 -4.93 -12.60 -6.85
N SER A 479 -6.07 -12.82 -6.17
CA SER A 479 -7.20 -11.88 -6.18
C SER A 479 -6.90 -10.55 -5.47
N GLU A 480 -5.90 -10.49 -4.59
CA GLU A 480 -5.55 -9.26 -3.89
C GLU A 480 -4.92 -8.21 -4.79
N ALA A 481 -4.23 -8.63 -5.86
CA ALA A 481 -3.77 -7.71 -6.90
C ALA A 481 -4.93 -6.95 -7.54
N TYR A 482 -6.04 -7.65 -7.83
CA TYR A 482 -7.25 -6.99 -8.31
C TYR A 482 -7.83 -6.05 -7.26
N TYR A 483 -7.91 -6.47 -6.00
CA TYR A 483 -8.50 -5.64 -4.94
C TYR A 483 -7.69 -4.37 -4.64
N ALA A 484 -6.37 -4.40 -4.83
CA ALA A 484 -5.52 -3.21 -4.72
C ALA A 484 -5.86 -2.14 -5.78
N TRP A 485 -6.35 -2.57 -6.94
CA TRP A 485 -6.73 -1.71 -8.05
C TRP A 485 -8.23 -1.41 -8.14
N ARG A 486 -9.10 -2.30 -7.68
CA ARG A 486 -10.55 -2.30 -7.92
C ARG A 486 -11.17 -0.90 -7.81
N ASP A 487 -10.94 -0.22 -6.70
CA ASP A 487 -11.64 1.02 -6.34
C ASP A 487 -10.96 2.30 -6.83
N GLY A 488 -9.72 2.22 -7.33
CA GLY A 488 -8.96 3.39 -7.79
C GLY A 488 -8.62 3.37 -9.28
N LEU A 489 -8.51 2.18 -9.88
CA LEU A 489 -8.06 2.03 -11.25
C LEU A 489 -9.02 2.64 -12.28
N PRO A 490 -10.35 2.57 -12.13
CA PRO A 490 -11.26 3.26 -13.04
C PRO A 490 -11.16 4.80 -12.96
N ALA A 491 -10.96 5.36 -11.76
CA ALA A 491 -10.69 6.79 -11.61
C ALA A 491 -9.39 7.18 -12.32
N LEU A 492 -8.34 6.35 -12.18
CA LEU A 492 -7.09 6.55 -12.88
C LEU A 492 -7.24 6.37 -14.40
N ALA A 493 -8.09 5.46 -14.88
CA ALA A 493 -8.37 5.25 -16.29
C ALA A 493 -8.97 6.49 -16.96
N ASP A 494 -9.85 7.21 -16.25
CA ASP A 494 -10.33 8.53 -16.68
C ASP A 494 -9.16 9.48 -16.94
N LYS A 495 -8.23 9.58 -15.99
CA LYS A 495 -7.05 10.45 -16.09
C LYS A 495 -6.05 10.02 -17.16
N GLN A 496 -5.84 8.71 -17.32
CA GLN A 496 -5.00 8.15 -18.36
C GLN A 496 -5.55 8.44 -19.77
N TRP A 497 -6.87 8.53 -19.92
CA TRP A 497 -7.51 8.97 -21.17
C TRP A 497 -7.43 10.49 -21.36
N GLY A 498 -7.39 11.26 -20.27
CA GLY A 498 -7.51 12.72 -20.30
C GLY A 498 -8.92 13.24 -20.02
N GLY A 499 -9.74 12.42 -19.36
CA GLY A 499 -11.05 12.80 -18.84
C GLY A 499 -10.98 13.74 -17.64
N ASP A 500 -12.12 14.33 -17.33
CA ASP A 500 -12.30 15.43 -16.38
C ASP A 500 -13.29 15.07 -15.25
N LEU A 501 -13.46 13.77 -14.98
CA LEU A 501 -14.28 13.26 -13.87
C LEU A 501 -13.77 13.80 -12.53
N VAL A 502 -14.64 14.34 -11.69
CA VAL A 502 -14.24 14.77 -10.34
C VAL A 502 -14.56 13.71 -9.29
N GLU A 503 -13.90 13.80 -8.13
CA GLU A 503 -14.01 12.81 -7.06
C GLU A 503 -15.46 12.60 -6.58
N ASP A 504 -16.22 13.68 -6.41
CA ASP A 504 -17.64 13.63 -6.00
C ASP A 504 -18.53 12.92 -7.02
N GLU A 505 -18.19 12.99 -8.31
CA GLU A 505 -18.93 12.30 -9.38
C GLU A 505 -18.56 10.81 -9.43
N TYR A 506 -17.29 10.48 -9.17
CA TYR A 506 -16.79 9.12 -9.23
C TYR A 506 -17.56 8.16 -8.31
N ASP A 507 -17.84 8.58 -7.07
CA ASP A 507 -18.57 7.76 -6.10
C ASP A 507 -19.98 7.40 -6.59
N ALA A 508 -20.61 8.26 -7.39
CA ALA A 508 -21.94 8.02 -7.95
C ALA A 508 -21.94 7.10 -9.18
N VAL A 509 -20.86 7.12 -9.98
CA VAL A 509 -20.78 6.35 -11.23
C VAL A 509 -20.05 5.02 -11.09
N PHE A 510 -19.11 4.89 -10.15
CA PHE A 510 -18.27 3.70 -10.05
C PHE A 510 -19.05 2.43 -9.74
N ALA A 511 -19.85 2.42 -8.68
CA ALA A 511 -20.59 1.22 -8.26
C ALA A 511 -21.45 0.58 -9.36
N PRO A 512 -22.35 1.33 -10.06
CA PRO A 512 -23.15 0.74 -11.14
C PRO A 512 -22.30 0.27 -12.33
N LEU A 513 -21.21 0.97 -12.66
CA LEU A 513 -20.31 0.59 -13.75
C LEU A 513 -19.49 -0.66 -13.41
N HIS A 514 -18.97 -0.74 -12.20
CA HIS A 514 -18.22 -1.88 -11.68
C HIS A 514 -19.05 -3.17 -11.70
N ASP A 515 -20.33 -3.08 -11.34
CA ASP A 515 -21.28 -4.21 -11.39
C ASP A 515 -21.59 -4.67 -12.82
N ALA A 516 -21.37 -3.80 -13.81
CA ALA A 516 -21.76 -3.98 -15.20
C ALA A 516 -20.60 -4.39 -16.12
N VAL A 517 -19.37 -4.52 -15.60
CA VAL A 517 -18.20 -4.91 -16.42
C VAL A 517 -18.42 -6.31 -17.02
N PRO A 518 -18.50 -6.45 -18.35
CA PRO A 518 -18.83 -7.73 -18.99
C PRO A 518 -17.64 -8.69 -18.99
N ALA A 519 -17.96 -10.00 -19.03
CA ALA A 519 -17.00 -11.09 -19.28
C ALA A 519 -15.78 -11.13 -18.35
N GLN A 520 -16.03 -10.91 -17.06
CA GLN A 520 -15.09 -11.14 -15.96
C GLN A 520 -15.86 -11.53 -14.70
N ASN A 521 -15.18 -12.19 -13.75
CA ASN A 521 -15.71 -12.42 -12.40
C ASN A 521 -14.61 -12.23 -11.33
N LEU A 522 -13.91 -11.10 -11.37
CA LEU A 522 -12.78 -10.78 -10.49
C LEU A 522 -13.19 -10.67 -9.01
N ASP A 523 -14.42 -10.22 -8.74
CA ASP A 523 -15.01 -10.24 -7.39
C ASP A 523 -15.46 -11.62 -6.91
N ARG A 524 -15.45 -12.63 -7.80
CA ARG A 524 -15.96 -13.98 -7.53
C ARG A 524 -17.39 -13.92 -6.96
N ARG A 525 -18.25 -13.17 -7.64
CA ARG A 525 -19.68 -13.05 -7.32
C ARG A 525 -20.39 -14.35 -7.70
N ILE A 526 -21.39 -14.69 -6.89
CA ILE A 526 -22.22 -15.87 -7.12
C ILE A 526 -23.65 -15.35 -7.33
N PRO A 527 -24.30 -15.68 -8.46
CA PRO A 527 -25.70 -15.35 -8.65
C PRO A 527 -26.55 -15.88 -7.49
N SER A 528 -27.42 -15.04 -6.93
CA SER A 528 -28.29 -15.47 -5.85
C SER A 528 -29.65 -14.79 -5.91
N VAL A 529 -30.70 -15.51 -5.51
CA VAL A 529 -32.07 -15.00 -5.39
C VAL A 529 -32.30 -14.22 -4.09
N SER A 530 -31.35 -14.26 -3.15
CA SER A 530 -31.39 -13.54 -1.86
C SER A 530 -29.99 -13.21 -1.34
N GLU A 531 -29.88 -12.57 -0.16
CA GLU A 531 -28.58 -12.35 0.51
C GLU A 531 -27.91 -13.64 0.99
N THR A 532 -28.69 -14.74 1.11
CA THR A 532 -28.16 -16.06 1.46
C THR A 532 -27.80 -16.82 0.19
N VAL A 533 -26.51 -17.04 -0.05
CA VAL A 533 -26.00 -17.80 -1.20
C VAL A 533 -26.18 -19.32 -1.00
N LEU A 534 -25.78 -19.84 0.16
CA LEU A 534 -25.90 -21.26 0.50
C LEU A 534 -26.52 -21.42 1.89
N LYS A 535 -27.40 -22.41 2.05
CA LYS A 535 -27.88 -22.83 3.36
C LYS A 535 -28.12 -24.34 3.39
N TYR A 536 -27.20 -25.08 4.02
CA TYR A 536 -27.34 -26.52 4.16
C TYR A 536 -27.97 -26.92 5.49
N ASP A 537 -28.98 -27.78 5.41
CA ASP A 537 -29.59 -28.44 6.57
C ASP A 537 -29.17 -29.91 6.62
N PHE A 538 -28.24 -30.21 7.52
CA PHE A 538 -27.68 -31.55 7.67
C PHE A 538 -28.63 -32.56 8.32
N ALA A 539 -29.80 -32.13 8.82
CA ALA A 539 -30.82 -33.05 9.33
C ALA A 539 -31.50 -33.87 8.22
N ASN A 540 -31.43 -33.40 6.98
CA ASN A 540 -32.20 -33.92 5.85
C ASN A 540 -31.31 -34.45 4.71
N VAL A 541 -30.08 -34.91 5.01
CA VAL A 541 -29.18 -35.50 4.01
C VAL A 541 -29.75 -36.86 3.56
N ALA A 542 -29.99 -37.00 2.26
CA ALA A 542 -30.50 -38.22 1.65
C ALA A 542 -29.43 -38.85 0.74
N GLY A 543 -28.88 -40.00 1.15
CA GLY A 543 -27.75 -40.61 0.45
C GLY A 543 -26.51 -39.72 0.52
N THR A 544 -26.01 -39.27 -0.63
CA THR A 544 -24.85 -38.36 -0.74
C THR A 544 -25.24 -36.90 -1.00
N VAL A 545 -26.53 -36.56 -1.08
CA VAL A 545 -26.96 -35.19 -1.43
C VAL A 545 -27.27 -34.37 -0.17
N VAL A 546 -26.74 -33.15 -0.12
CA VAL A 546 -26.97 -32.14 0.93
C VAL A 546 -27.86 -31.03 0.36
N PRO A 547 -29.16 -30.98 0.69
CA PRO A 547 -30.09 -30.02 0.09
C PRO A 547 -29.78 -28.56 0.48
N ASP A 548 -29.87 -27.66 -0.50
CA ASP A 548 -29.77 -26.21 -0.32
C ASP A 548 -31.14 -25.58 -0.02
N ALA A 549 -31.27 -25.04 1.18
CA ALA A 549 -32.45 -24.33 1.66
C ALA A 549 -32.42 -22.82 1.42
N SER A 550 -31.41 -22.29 0.70
CA SER A 550 -31.33 -20.86 0.36
C SER A 550 -32.31 -20.46 -0.74
N GLY A 551 -32.80 -21.42 -1.52
CA GLY A 551 -33.64 -21.20 -2.70
C GLY A 551 -32.85 -21.05 -4.01
N ASN A 552 -31.52 -21.11 -3.96
CA ASN A 552 -30.67 -21.05 -5.16
C ASN A 552 -30.51 -22.40 -5.87
N GLY A 553 -30.81 -23.50 -5.20
CA GLY A 553 -30.67 -24.86 -5.77
C GLY A 553 -29.21 -25.31 -5.84
N TYR A 554 -28.35 -24.76 -4.98
CA TYR A 554 -26.94 -25.09 -4.91
C TYR A 554 -26.69 -26.29 -3.98
N ASP A 555 -27.38 -27.39 -4.24
CA ASP A 555 -27.26 -28.63 -3.47
C ASP A 555 -25.80 -29.12 -3.41
N GLY A 556 -25.33 -29.45 -2.21
CA GLY A 556 -24.01 -30.02 -1.97
C GLY A 556 -24.00 -31.54 -2.13
N ALA A 557 -22.80 -32.11 -2.19
CA ALA A 557 -22.59 -33.56 -2.25
C ALA A 557 -21.58 -34.03 -1.21
N VAL A 558 -21.88 -35.08 -0.46
CA VAL A 558 -20.91 -35.78 0.39
C VAL A 558 -20.01 -36.63 -0.52
N VAL A 559 -18.71 -36.34 -0.50
CA VAL A 559 -17.71 -37.01 -1.32
C VAL A 559 -16.73 -37.76 -0.43
N VAL A 560 -16.47 -39.03 -0.78
CA VAL A 560 -15.51 -39.90 -0.09
C VAL A 560 -14.18 -39.87 -0.84
N VAL A 561 -13.08 -39.65 -0.12
CA VAL A 561 -11.72 -39.51 -0.65
C VAL A 561 -10.90 -40.73 -0.23
N GLY A 562 -10.62 -41.62 -1.19
CA GLY A 562 -9.76 -42.80 -0.98
C GLY A 562 -10.46 -43.96 -0.27
N GLY A 563 -10.92 -44.94 -1.04
CA GLY A 563 -11.36 -46.24 -0.54
C GLY A 563 -11.30 -47.29 -1.63
N GLY A 564 -10.40 -48.28 -1.48
CA GLY A 564 -10.70 -49.62 -1.99
C GLY A 564 -11.81 -50.23 -1.12
N ASP A 565 -12.44 -51.30 -1.60
CA ASP A 565 -13.69 -51.89 -1.09
C ASP A 565 -13.71 -52.36 0.40
N ASP A 566 -12.71 -52.01 1.22
CA ASP A 566 -12.43 -52.60 2.55
C ASP A 566 -12.23 -51.59 3.71
N VAL A 567 -12.64 -50.32 3.57
CA VAL A 567 -12.60 -49.33 4.67
C VAL A 567 -14.01 -48.98 5.13
N ASP A 568 -14.33 -49.22 6.41
CA ASP A 568 -15.57 -48.76 7.05
C ASP A 568 -15.57 -47.22 7.13
N VAL A 569 -16.02 -46.56 6.06
CA VAL A 569 -16.20 -45.11 5.98
C VAL A 569 -17.45 -44.70 6.75
N VAL A 570 -17.31 -43.87 7.79
CA VAL A 570 -18.42 -43.39 8.63
C VAL A 570 -18.80 -41.96 8.23
N CYS A 571 -19.42 -41.84 7.06
CA CYS A 571 -19.96 -40.58 6.55
C CYS A 571 -21.48 -40.64 6.56
N GLY A 572 -22.12 -39.85 7.42
CA GLY A 572 -23.58 -39.89 7.53
C GLY A 572 -24.16 -39.04 8.66
N VAL A 573 -25.48 -38.88 8.62
CA VAL A 573 -26.23 -38.17 9.65
C VAL A 573 -26.23 -38.99 10.94
N VAL A 574 -25.85 -38.38 12.05
CA VAL A 574 -25.83 -39.02 13.37
C VAL A 574 -27.11 -38.73 14.17
N ASP A 575 -27.51 -39.70 15.00
CA ASP A 575 -28.79 -39.70 15.70
C ASP A 575 -28.99 -38.47 16.63
N PRO A 576 -30.16 -37.79 16.56
CA PRO A 576 -30.50 -36.60 17.33
C PRO A 576 -30.46 -36.73 18.87
N ALA A 577 -30.29 -37.92 19.44
CA ALA A 577 -30.14 -38.11 20.89
C ALA A 577 -28.89 -37.45 21.52
N LYS A 578 -27.95 -36.94 20.71
CA LYS A 578 -26.78 -36.14 21.15
C LYS A 578 -26.79 -34.68 20.65
N GLY A 579 -27.88 -34.21 20.05
CA GLY A 579 -28.02 -32.87 19.44
C GLY A 579 -28.44 -32.96 17.96
N ALA A 580 -29.20 -31.97 17.46
CA ALA A 580 -29.91 -31.99 16.18
C ALA A 580 -29.08 -32.42 14.96
N GLY A 581 -29.74 -33.09 13.99
CA GLY A 581 -29.28 -33.54 12.68
C GLY A 581 -27.92 -33.01 12.18
N ALA A 582 -26.85 -33.65 12.63
CA ALA A 582 -25.47 -33.30 12.30
C ALA A 582 -24.89 -34.32 11.32
N LEU A 583 -24.07 -33.84 10.36
CA LEU A 583 -23.31 -34.70 9.46
C LEU A 583 -21.94 -35.02 10.09
N ARG A 584 -21.66 -36.31 10.31
CA ARG A 584 -20.33 -36.76 10.75
C ARG A 584 -19.43 -36.96 9.54
N LEU A 585 -18.24 -36.37 9.62
CA LEU A 585 -17.14 -36.55 8.67
C LEU A 585 -15.96 -37.14 9.44
N ASP A 586 -15.40 -38.26 8.97
CA ASP A 586 -14.32 -39.00 9.62
C ASP A 586 -12.92 -38.70 9.06
N GLY A 587 -12.82 -37.64 8.23
CA GLY A 587 -11.60 -37.26 7.51
C GLY A 587 -11.41 -37.97 6.17
N ALA A 588 -12.18 -39.03 5.90
CA ALA A 588 -12.23 -39.70 4.59
C ALA A 588 -13.38 -39.17 3.70
N CYS A 589 -14.14 -38.17 4.16
CA CYS A 589 -15.15 -37.51 3.36
C CYS A 589 -15.33 -36.03 3.72
N PHE A 590 -15.91 -35.28 2.79
CA PHE A 590 -16.20 -33.85 2.93
C PHE A 590 -17.47 -33.47 2.16
N VAL A 591 -18.00 -32.27 2.41
CA VAL A 591 -19.12 -31.71 1.63
C VAL A 591 -18.56 -30.88 0.47
N GLN A 592 -18.75 -31.38 -0.75
CA GLN A 592 -18.47 -30.64 -1.97
C GLN A 592 -19.64 -29.69 -2.28
N THR A 593 -19.35 -28.40 -2.40
CA THR A 593 -20.32 -27.41 -2.88
C THR A 593 -20.29 -27.32 -4.41
N PRO A 594 -21.39 -26.89 -5.07
CA PRO A 594 -21.37 -26.65 -6.52
C PRO A 594 -20.66 -25.33 -6.90
N LEU A 595 -20.19 -24.55 -5.93
CA LEU A 595 -19.52 -23.27 -6.13
C LEU A 595 -18.05 -23.46 -6.53
N VAL A 596 -17.82 -23.78 -7.80
CA VAL A 596 -16.50 -24.12 -8.33
C VAL A 596 -15.49 -22.97 -8.31
N GLU A 597 -15.94 -21.73 -8.49
CA GLU A 597 -15.07 -20.53 -8.53
C GLU A 597 -14.84 -19.90 -7.14
N GLY A 598 -15.51 -20.41 -6.11
CA GLY A 598 -15.51 -19.82 -4.77
C GLY A 598 -16.29 -18.51 -4.65
N LYS A 599 -16.25 -17.91 -3.46
CA LYS A 599 -16.84 -16.61 -3.14
C LYS A 599 -15.73 -15.64 -2.74
N GLY A 600 -15.68 -14.47 -3.37
CA GLY A 600 -14.72 -13.40 -3.04
C GLY A 600 -15.08 -12.67 -1.75
N ARG A 601 -14.45 -11.53 -1.48
CA ARG A 601 -14.60 -10.74 -0.22
C ARG A 601 -16.06 -10.33 0.09
N ASP A 602 -16.26 -9.77 1.28
CA ASP A 602 -17.54 -9.20 1.74
C ASP A 602 -18.68 -10.23 1.86
N TYR A 603 -18.42 -11.31 2.60
CA TYR A 603 -19.43 -12.31 2.97
C TYR A 603 -19.24 -12.79 4.40
N THR A 604 -20.29 -13.38 4.97
CA THR A 604 -20.21 -14.10 6.24
C THR A 604 -20.43 -15.59 5.98
N LEU A 605 -19.54 -16.43 6.52
CA LEU A 605 -19.71 -17.87 6.60
C LEU A 605 -19.98 -18.26 8.05
N SER A 606 -21.07 -19.01 8.30
CA SER A 606 -21.45 -19.42 9.66
C SER A 606 -21.82 -20.90 9.66
N PHE A 607 -21.19 -21.67 10.54
CA PHE A 607 -21.44 -23.10 10.73
C PHE A 607 -21.09 -23.51 12.16
N GLY A 608 -21.70 -24.59 12.63
CA GLY A 608 -21.29 -25.27 13.86
C GLY A 608 -20.40 -26.47 13.53
N VAL A 609 -19.31 -26.65 14.26
CA VAL A 609 -18.40 -27.79 14.10
C VAL A 609 -18.04 -28.33 15.48
N TRP A 610 -18.03 -29.66 15.59
CA TRP A 610 -17.59 -30.38 16.78
C TRP A 610 -16.37 -31.25 16.41
N PRO A 611 -15.14 -30.73 16.55
CA PRO A 611 -13.95 -31.48 16.17
C PRO A 611 -13.68 -32.60 17.19
N GLU A 612 -13.68 -33.86 16.72
CA GLU A 612 -13.22 -35.02 17.52
C GLU A 612 -11.73 -35.32 17.29
N ALA A 613 -11.16 -34.89 16.15
CA ALA A 613 -9.76 -35.03 15.78
C ALA A 613 -9.36 -33.97 14.73
N PRO A 614 -8.06 -33.59 14.64
CA PRO A 614 -7.57 -32.69 13.61
C PRO A 614 -7.31 -33.41 12.27
N GLY A 615 -7.48 -32.68 11.16
CA GLY A 615 -7.21 -33.12 9.80
C GLY A 615 -8.47 -33.51 9.01
N GLY A 616 -8.44 -33.23 7.70
CA GLY A 616 -9.53 -33.53 6.77
C GLY A 616 -10.33 -32.29 6.34
N ALA A 617 -10.93 -32.36 5.16
CA ALA A 617 -11.78 -31.29 4.66
C ALA A 617 -13.20 -31.42 5.20
N LEU A 618 -13.78 -30.30 5.61
CA LEU A 618 -15.18 -30.16 5.99
C LEU A 618 -16.00 -29.78 4.75
N PHE A 619 -15.52 -28.77 4.01
CA PHE A 619 -16.10 -28.30 2.77
C PHE A 619 -15.03 -28.11 1.71
N GLY A 620 -15.38 -28.39 0.45
CA GLY A 620 -14.52 -28.15 -0.72
C GLY A 620 -15.31 -27.62 -1.93
N SER A 621 -14.64 -26.92 -2.83
CA SER A 621 -15.21 -26.54 -4.12
C SER A 621 -15.15 -27.71 -5.12
N GLY A 622 -15.67 -27.50 -6.34
CA GLY A 622 -15.86 -28.55 -7.36
C GLY A 622 -14.62 -29.37 -7.79
N GLY A 623 -13.42 -29.02 -7.32
CA GLY A 623 -12.17 -29.78 -7.51
C GLY A 623 -11.77 -30.66 -6.31
N GLY A 624 -12.59 -30.72 -5.26
CA GLY A 624 -12.29 -31.45 -4.02
C GLY A 624 -11.40 -30.66 -3.06
N VAL A 625 -10.53 -31.36 -2.32
CA VAL A 625 -9.59 -30.76 -1.34
C VAL A 625 -8.44 -29.97 -1.99
N ASP A 626 -8.31 -30.08 -3.31
CA ASP A 626 -7.31 -29.36 -4.12
C ASP A 626 -7.81 -27.96 -4.55
N GLY A 627 -9.03 -27.56 -4.15
CA GLY A 627 -9.61 -26.23 -4.33
C GLY A 627 -9.64 -25.43 -3.02
N SER A 628 -10.53 -24.42 -2.96
CA SER A 628 -10.73 -23.67 -1.71
C SER A 628 -11.46 -24.60 -0.76
N ALA A 629 -10.87 -24.84 0.41
CA ALA A 629 -11.35 -25.83 1.34
C ALA A 629 -11.42 -25.25 2.75
N LEU A 630 -12.44 -25.67 3.49
CA LEU A 630 -12.51 -25.46 4.93
C LEU A 630 -12.04 -26.76 5.58
N LEU A 631 -10.93 -26.71 6.30
CA LEU A 631 -10.29 -27.87 6.91
C LEU A 631 -10.51 -27.89 8.42
N ALA A 632 -10.67 -29.09 8.99
CA ALA A 632 -10.64 -29.32 10.42
C ALA A 632 -9.19 -29.35 10.96
N GLY A 633 -8.37 -28.37 10.57
CA GLY A 633 -6.92 -28.37 10.79
C GLY A 633 -6.12 -29.01 9.65
N ASN A 634 -4.81 -28.80 9.66
CA ASN A 634 -3.89 -29.23 8.59
C ASN A 634 -2.83 -30.26 9.06
N GLY A 635 -3.02 -30.84 10.25
CA GLY A 635 -2.09 -31.80 10.85
C GLY A 635 -0.98 -31.19 11.71
N SER A 636 -0.66 -29.90 11.56
CA SER A 636 0.18 -29.13 12.49
C SER A 636 -0.63 -28.18 13.38
N SER A 637 -1.84 -27.82 12.96
CA SER A 637 -2.81 -27.06 13.73
C SER A 637 -4.11 -27.84 13.89
N GLU A 638 -4.68 -27.81 15.09
CA GLU A 638 -6.01 -28.36 15.41
C GLU A 638 -7.13 -27.34 15.16
N SER A 639 -6.79 -26.09 14.83
CA SER A 639 -7.77 -25.05 14.54
C SER A 639 -8.43 -25.29 13.18
N VAL A 640 -9.72 -24.95 13.08
CA VAL A 640 -10.40 -24.90 11.79
C VAL A 640 -9.73 -23.84 10.92
N MET A 641 -9.42 -24.19 9.67
CA MET A 641 -8.67 -23.35 8.75
C MET A 641 -9.40 -23.21 7.44
N LEU A 642 -9.52 -21.99 6.93
CA LEU A 642 -9.88 -21.76 5.54
C LEU A 642 -8.60 -21.76 4.71
N VAL A 643 -8.53 -22.67 3.75
CA VAL A 643 -7.48 -22.69 2.74
C VAL A 643 -8.10 -22.14 1.47
N ALA A 644 -7.66 -20.96 1.05
CA ALA A 644 -7.97 -20.48 -0.28
C ALA A 644 -7.25 -21.35 -1.31
N ALA A 645 -7.88 -21.68 -2.43
CA ALA A 645 -7.22 -22.36 -3.53
C ALA A 645 -6.08 -21.47 -4.07
N GLY A 646 -4.88 -21.67 -3.56
CA GLY A 646 -3.68 -21.47 -4.33
C GLY A 646 -3.42 -22.77 -5.09
N GLU A 647 -3.50 -22.69 -6.42
CA GLU A 647 -2.89 -23.63 -7.36
C GLU A 647 -3.55 -25.01 -7.58
N LYS A 648 -3.78 -25.35 -8.86
CA LYS A 648 -3.88 -26.74 -9.33
C LYS A 648 -2.54 -27.47 -9.10
N LYS A 649 -2.21 -27.88 -7.87
CA LYS A 649 -1.02 -28.68 -7.58
C LYS A 649 -1.32 -30.17 -7.75
N LYS A 650 -0.69 -30.83 -8.73
CA LYS A 650 -0.51 -32.30 -8.70
C LYS A 650 0.33 -32.66 -7.46
N PRO A 651 0.06 -33.79 -6.79
CA PRO A 651 0.59 -34.05 -5.46
C PRO A 651 2.09 -34.38 -5.51
N SER A 652 2.90 -33.58 -4.81
CA SER A 652 4.22 -34.02 -4.33
C SER A 652 4.25 -33.85 -2.81
N LYS A 653 4.73 -34.90 -2.13
CA LYS A 653 4.79 -34.98 -0.66
C LYS A 653 5.75 -33.91 -0.14
N MET A 654 5.27 -32.95 0.64
CA MET A 654 6.12 -31.98 1.32
C MET A 654 5.64 -31.73 2.76
N LYS A 655 6.60 -31.66 3.68
CA LYS A 655 6.41 -31.53 5.13
C LYS A 655 6.12 -30.08 5.51
N LEU A 656 5.25 -29.95 6.50
CA LEU A 656 4.60 -28.72 6.96
C LEU A 656 5.41 -28.02 8.05
N THR A 657 5.60 -26.70 7.94
CA THR A 657 5.98 -25.82 9.07
C THR A 657 5.09 -24.59 9.01
N SER A 658 4.32 -24.37 10.07
CA SER A 658 3.23 -23.39 10.13
C SER A 658 3.65 -22.11 10.83
N LEU A 659 3.21 -20.97 10.29
CA LEU A 659 3.10 -19.71 11.02
C LEU A 659 1.65 -19.22 10.85
N ILE A 660 0.99 -18.91 11.97
CA ILE A 660 -0.42 -18.51 12.03
C ILE A 660 -0.49 -17.02 12.30
N CYS A 661 -1.17 -16.30 11.40
CA CYS A 661 -1.73 -14.97 11.58
C CYS A 661 -3.06 -15.05 12.34
N LEU A 662 -3.34 -14.07 13.21
CA LEU A 662 -4.71 -13.72 13.56
C LEU A 662 -4.90 -12.20 13.55
N SER A 663 -5.95 -11.78 12.85
CA SER A 663 -6.39 -10.44 12.54
C SER A 663 -7.65 -10.05 13.34
N ALA A 664 -7.90 -8.75 13.53
CA ALA A 664 -9.23 -8.10 13.66
C ALA A 664 -9.11 -6.64 14.17
N VAL A 665 -9.96 -5.62 13.93
CA VAL A 665 -11.09 -5.32 13.01
C VAL A 665 -11.56 -3.86 13.31
N ALA A 666 -11.81 -3.07 12.26
CA ALA A 666 -12.86 -2.05 11.99
C ALA A 666 -13.19 -0.79 12.85
N LEU A 667 -13.20 0.35 12.11
CA LEU A 667 -14.23 1.41 11.87
C LEU A 667 -14.73 2.40 12.94
N GLY A 668 -14.80 3.68 12.52
CA GLY A 668 -15.91 4.59 12.87
C GLY A 668 -15.59 6.10 12.92
N THR A 669 -15.89 6.83 11.84
CA THR A 669 -15.78 8.30 11.61
C THR A 669 -16.92 9.11 12.26
N VAL A 670 -16.73 10.44 12.51
CA VAL A 670 -17.71 11.53 12.19
C VAL A 670 -17.00 12.90 12.09
N LEU A 671 -17.38 13.67 11.07
CA LEU A 671 -16.98 15.03 10.64
C LEU A 671 -17.37 16.19 11.57
N ALA A 672 -16.69 17.34 11.44
CA ALA A 672 -17.18 18.66 11.86
C ALA A 672 -17.09 19.69 10.71
N ALA A 673 -18.16 20.49 10.57
CA ALA A 673 -18.40 21.49 9.52
C ALA A 673 -17.87 22.90 9.91
N PRO A 674 -17.71 23.84 8.95
CA PRO A 674 -16.90 25.06 9.10
C PRO A 674 -17.68 26.22 9.73
N HIS A 675 -16.98 27.13 10.42
CA HIS A 675 -17.55 28.39 10.92
C HIS A 675 -17.02 29.62 10.16
N SER A 676 -17.96 30.51 9.92
CA SER A 676 -17.94 31.74 9.14
C SER A 676 -17.39 32.96 9.90
N GLN A 677 -17.05 34.00 9.12
CA GLN A 677 -16.51 35.31 9.51
C GLN A 677 -17.45 36.21 10.39
N PRO A 678 -16.95 37.34 10.96
CA PRO A 678 -17.22 37.77 12.34
C PRO A 678 -18.35 38.79 12.52
N PRO A 679 -18.89 38.99 13.75
CA PRO A 679 -19.69 40.15 14.10
C PRO A 679 -18.93 41.20 14.93
N THR A 680 -19.15 42.45 14.53
CA THR A 680 -18.86 43.77 15.13
C THR A 680 -18.91 43.90 16.66
N THR A 681 -17.92 44.60 17.26
CA THR A 681 -17.85 44.98 18.67
C THR A 681 -18.76 46.16 19.04
N LYS A 682 -19.55 45.96 20.09
CA LYS A 682 -20.03 47.01 21.01
C LYS A 682 -18.93 47.27 22.06
N GLY A 683 -18.98 48.43 22.72
CA GLY A 683 -17.83 49.06 23.36
C GLY A 683 -17.40 48.49 24.72
N ARG A 684 -16.16 47.98 24.77
CA ARG A 684 -15.38 47.57 25.96
C ARG A 684 -15.22 48.70 27.00
N ARG A 685 -15.22 48.38 28.30
CA ARG A 685 -14.99 49.33 29.41
C ARG A 685 -13.59 49.93 29.35
N SER A 686 -13.44 51.20 29.76
CA SER A 686 -12.14 51.89 29.79
C SER A 686 -11.29 51.49 31.01
N ASN A 687 -9.96 51.64 30.92
CA ASN A 687 -8.98 51.27 31.98
C ASN A 687 -8.93 49.78 32.37
N THR A 688 -9.39 48.90 31.50
CA THR A 688 -9.26 47.45 31.66
C THR A 688 -8.00 46.91 30.98
N ARG A 689 -7.44 45.82 31.51
CA ARG A 689 -6.49 44.92 30.83
C ARG A 689 -7.13 43.54 30.70
N ASP A 690 -6.62 42.70 29.80
CA ASP A 690 -7.15 41.35 29.64
C ASP A 690 -6.54 40.43 30.69
N TYR A 691 -7.38 39.68 31.41
CA TYR A 691 -6.97 38.72 32.43
C TYR A 691 -7.58 37.35 32.15
N ASP A 692 -6.81 36.29 32.42
CA ASP A 692 -7.24 34.90 32.48
C ASP A 692 -7.53 34.49 33.92
N ILE A 693 -8.72 33.94 34.16
CA ILE A 693 -9.21 33.53 35.47
C ILE A 693 -9.50 32.04 35.44
N VAL A 694 -8.68 31.26 36.15
CA VAL A 694 -8.87 29.82 36.33
C VAL A 694 -9.47 29.57 37.71
N MET A 695 -10.52 28.77 37.74
CA MET A 695 -11.35 28.48 38.91
C MET A 695 -11.34 26.98 39.20
N VAL A 696 -11.76 26.61 40.40
CA VAL A 696 -11.96 25.19 40.73
C VAL A 696 -13.06 24.54 39.88
N PRO A 697 -12.98 23.23 39.59
CA PRO A 697 -13.94 22.54 38.73
C PRO A 697 -15.40 22.62 39.20
N ASP A 698 -15.65 22.79 40.49
CA ASP A 698 -16.98 22.93 41.10
C ASP A 698 -17.47 24.38 41.21
N ALA A 699 -16.65 25.37 40.84
CA ALA A 699 -17.04 26.76 40.91
C ALA A 699 -18.16 27.12 39.91
N ASP A 700 -18.99 28.10 40.28
CA ASP A 700 -19.97 28.73 39.39
C ASP A 700 -19.41 30.04 38.81
N ILE A 701 -19.24 30.06 37.50
CA ILE A 701 -18.67 31.20 36.75
C ILE A 701 -19.60 32.41 36.87
N ALA A 702 -20.93 32.21 36.85
CA ALA A 702 -21.90 33.30 36.93
C ALA A 702 -21.82 34.03 38.29
N SER A 703 -21.67 33.27 39.38
CA SER A 703 -21.50 33.83 40.73
C SER A 703 -20.24 34.68 40.86
N VAL A 704 -19.13 34.30 40.21
CA VAL A 704 -17.88 35.07 40.25
C VAL A 704 -17.97 36.33 39.39
N LEU A 705 -18.54 36.23 38.19
CA LEU A 705 -18.77 37.40 37.33
C LEU A 705 -19.69 38.43 38.00
N ALA A 706 -20.72 37.97 38.73
CA ALA A 706 -21.65 38.85 39.44
C ALA A 706 -20.97 39.71 40.52
N VAL A 707 -19.88 39.25 41.14
CA VAL A 707 -19.08 40.06 42.11
C VAL A 707 -18.53 41.33 41.47
N LEU A 708 -18.28 41.30 40.16
CA LEU A 708 -17.79 42.44 39.38
C LEU A 708 -18.91 43.20 38.65
N ASN A 709 -20.19 42.87 38.89
CA ASN A 709 -21.33 43.30 38.09
C ASN A 709 -21.19 42.95 36.60
N LEU A 710 -20.54 41.83 36.29
CA LEU A 710 -20.38 41.30 34.94
C LEU A 710 -21.26 40.07 34.70
N ASN A 711 -21.47 39.72 33.44
CA ASN A 711 -22.01 38.42 33.03
C ASN A 711 -21.38 37.95 31.72
N SER A 712 -21.56 36.67 31.39
CA SER A 712 -20.91 35.99 30.26
C SER A 712 -21.29 36.52 28.87
N HIS A 713 -22.26 37.44 28.77
CA HIS A 713 -22.70 38.03 27.51
C HIS A 713 -22.23 39.48 27.32
N MET A 714 -21.47 40.04 28.27
CA MET A 714 -20.91 41.39 28.16
C MET A 714 -19.64 41.39 27.32
N ASP A 715 -19.41 42.47 26.55
CA ASP A 715 -18.24 42.63 25.66
C ASP A 715 -16.89 42.56 26.40
N ASP A 716 -16.89 42.79 27.72
CA ASP A 716 -15.70 42.67 28.55
C ASP A 716 -15.34 41.21 28.88
N ILE A 717 -16.19 40.23 28.58
CA ILE A 717 -15.89 38.81 28.75
C ILE A 717 -15.51 38.24 27.38
N LEU A 718 -14.21 37.93 27.24
CA LEU A 718 -13.62 37.47 25.99
C LEU A 718 -13.91 35.99 25.75
N ALA A 719 -13.91 35.18 26.81
CA ALA A 719 -14.18 33.75 26.74
C ALA A 719 -14.65 33.21 28.09
N THR A 720 -15.46 32.15 28.07
CA THR A 720 -15.80 31.37 29.28
C THR A 720 -15.47 29.90 29.06
N TYR A 721 -14.80 29.29 30.03
CA TYR A 721 -14.40 27.89 30.02
C TYR A 721 -15.24 27.14 31.05
N ASN A 722 -16.13 26.26 30.60
CA ASN A 722 -17.05 25.54 31.49
C ASN A 722 -17.05 24.04 31.18
N ASN A 723 -15.91 23.38 31.42
CA ASN A 723 -15.74 21.95 31.21
C ASN A 723 -15.59 21.19 32.54
N THR A 724 -15.46 19.87 32.47
CA THR A 724 -15.38 18.99 33.65
C THR A 724 -14.02 18.99 34.33
N LEU A 725 -12.96 19.49 33.68
CA LEU A 725 -11.58 19.47 34.16
C LEU A 725 -11.15 20.81 34.78
N PHE A 726 -11.58 21.93 34.21
CA PHE A 726 -11.37 23.26 34.77
C PHE A 726 -12.49 24.20 34.34
N LYS A 727 -12.70 25.24 35.16
CA LYS A 727 -13.65 26.31 34.87
C LYS A 727 -12.96 27.66 34.94
N GLY A 728 -13.53 28.65 34.29
CA GLY A 728 -12.93 29.98 34.27
C GLY A 728 -13.51 30.89 33.21
N PHE A 729 -12.89 32.05 33.07
CA PHE A 729 -13.18 32.98 31.99
C PHE A 729 -11.97 33.88 31.73
N SER A 730 -11.91 34.44 30.53
CA SER A 730 -10.98 35.52 30.18
C SER A 730 -11.79 36.80 29.99
N GLY A 731 -11.30 37.91 30.50
CA GLY A 731 -12.04 39.17 30.44
C GLY A 731 -11.20 40.41 30.65
N ALA A 732 -11.70 41.51 30.09
CA ALA A 732 -11.23 42.85 30.28
C ALA A 732 -11.61 43.35 31.70
N LEU A 733 -10.64 43.31 32.62
CA LEU A 733 -10.80 43.70 34.02
C LEU A 733 -9.88 44.89 34.35
N THR A 734 -10.32 45.74 35.28
CA THR A 734 -9.44 46.71 35.92
C THR A 734 -8.48 45.98 36.88
N PRO A 735 -7.28 46.52 37.17
CA PRO A 735 -6.36 45.91 38.14
C PRO A 735 -6.97 45.70 39.54
N GLN A 736 -7.95 46.53 39.91
CA GLN A 736 -8.69 46.43 41.17
C GLN A 736 -9.65 45.24 41.17
N GLU A 737 -10.36 45.02 40.07
CA GLU A 737 -11.22 43.84 39.88
C GLU A 737 -10.39 42.55 39.85
N ALA A 738 -9.24 42.54 39.18
CA ALA A 738 -8.32 41.39 39.17
C ALA A 738 -7.80 41.05 40.58
N THR A 739 -7.45 42.07 41.38
CA THR A 739 -7.06 41.90 42.79
C THR A 739 -8.20 41.38 43.66
N LEU A 740 -9.43 41.80 43.37
CA LEU A 740 -10.62 41.32 44.08
C LEU A 740 -10.86 39.82 43.79
N LEU A 741 -10.74 39.42 42.52
CA LEU A 741 -10.91 38.02 42.11
C LEU A 741 -9.82 37.11 42.68
N SER A 742 -8.55 37.57 42.75
CA SER A 742 -7.45 36.74 43.28
C SER A 742 -7.59 36.42 44.76
N ALA A 743 -8.40 37.20 45.50
CA ALA A 743 -8.73 36.95 46.89
C ALA A 743 -9.90 35.97 47.10
N MET A 744 -10.56 35.50 46.04
CA MET A 744 -11.72 34.60 46.13
C MET A 744 -11.30 33.13 46.31
N PRO A 745 -11.92 32.37 47.23
CA PRO A 745 -11.51 30.99 47.54
C PRO A 745 -11.75 29.99 46.40
N ASN A 746 -12.64 30.30 45.47
CA ASN A 746 -12.97 29.48 44.30
C ASN A 746 -12.20 29.89 43.03
N VAL A 747 -11.41 30.96 43.10
CA VAL A 747 -10.47 31.35 42.05
C VAL A 747 -9.09 30.79 42.40
N ARG A 748 -8.41 30.21 41.41
CA ARG A 748 -7.09 29.58 41.57
C ARG A 748 -6.00 30.44 40.97
N VAL A 749 -6.27 31.03 39.82
CA VAL A 749 -5.33 31.88 39.09
C VAL A 749 -6.07 33.11 38.59
N VAL A 750 -5.46 34.27 38.77
CA VAL A 750 -5.79 35.50 38.03
C VAL A 750 -4.47 36.01 37.45
N ALA A 751 -4.32 35.94 36.14
CA ALA A 751 -3.11 36.36 35.44
C ALA A 751 -3.50 37.32 34.30
N GLU A 752 -2.66 38.33 34.02
CA GLU A 752 -2.85 39.14 32.81
C GLU A 752 -2.64 38.22 31.60
N VAL A 753 -3.48 38.34 30.56
CA VAL A 753 -3.37 37.53 29.34
C VAL A 753 -1.98 37.75 28.75
N VAL A 754 -1.28 36.65 28.50
CA VAL A 754 0.01 36.66 27.81
C VAL A 754 -0.21 36.22 26.37
N GLU A 755 0.46 36.90 25.44
CA GLU A 755 0.45 36.48 24.04
C GLU A 755 1.28 35.20 23.87
N VAL A 756 0.75 34.24 23.11
CA VAL A 756 1.54 33.10 22.65
C VAL A 756 2.44 33.61 21.53
N ASN A 757 3.70 33.89 21.88
CA ASN A 757 4.73 34.25 20.92
C ASN A 757 5.27 32.98 20.25
N VAL A 758 5.05 32.82 18.94
CA VAL A 758 5.69 31.77 18.16
C VAL A 758 7.02 32.32 17.61
N ALA A 759 8.07 32.22 18.42
CA ALA A 759 9.45 32.26 17.97
C ALA A 759 10.35 31.74 19.12
N GLU A 760 10.53 30.42 19.22
CA GLU A 760 11.72 29.91 19.89
C GLU A 760 12.87 29.98 18.88
N GLU A 761 13.91 30.76 19.19
CA GLU A 761 15.19 30.63 18.49
C GLU A 761 15.65 29.18 18.69
N THR A 762 15.92 28.47 17.60
CA THR A 762 16.36 27.07 17.63
C THR A 762 17.85 27.01 17.36
N GLU A 763 18.57 26.22 18.16
CA GLU A 763 19.95 25.84 17.88
C GLU A 763 19.97 24.49 17.16
N THR A 764 21.01 24.27 16.36
CA THR A 764 21.21 23.03 15.61
C THR A 764 22.57 22.42 15.92
N ARG A 765 22.60 21.09 16.08
CA ARG A 765 23.83 20.30 16.15
C ARG A 765 23.82 19.29 15.00
N ASP A 766 24.70 19.49 14.03
CA ASP A 766 24.91 18.56 12.93
C ASP A 766 25.91 17.46 13.34
N GLY A 767 26.02 16.40 12.55
CA GLY A 767 26.97 15.31 12.81
C GLY A 767 26.49 14.31 13.87
N VAL A 768 25.17 14.23 14.06
CA VAL A 768 24.52 13.42 15.10
C VAL A 768 23.90 12.13 14.51
N PRO A 769 23.60 11.12 15.35
CA PRO A 769 22.79 9.98 14.95
C PRO A 769 21.35 10.38 14.60
N TRP A 770 20.69 9.55 13.78
CA TRP A 770 19.31 9.77 13.35
C TRP A 770 18.33 9.95 14.51
N GLY A 771 18.50 9.17 15.59
CA GLY A 771 17.57 9.18 16.72
C GLY A 771 17.43 10.57 17.34
N LEU A 772 18.50 11.36 17.36
CA LEU A 772 18.46 12.75 17.83
C LEU A 772 17.65 13.65 16.89
N GLN A 773 17.86 13.54 15.58
CA GLN A 773 17.02 14.28 14.64
C GLN A 773 15.55 13.89 14.83
N ARG A 774 15.25 12.59 14.92
CA ARG A 774 13.87 12.10 15.01
C ARG A 774 13.12 12.68 16.20
N ILE A 775 13.73 12.68 17.39
CA ILE A 775 13.08 13.21 18.59
C ILE A 775 12.96 14.74 18.59
N SER A 776 13.71 15.44 17.73
CA SER A 776 13.65 16.91 17.61
C SER A 776 12.63 17.45 16.62
N GLN A 777 11.96 16.59 15.86
CA GLN A 777 10.99 17.01 14.85
C GLN A 777 9.72 16.15 14.90
N ARG A 778 8.62 16.69 14.36
CA ARG A 778 7.37 15.94 14.19
C ARG A 778 7.37 15.15 12.90
N ASP A 779 7.91 15.73 11.84
CA ASP A 779 8.04 15.09 10.54
C ASP A 779 8.93 13.85 10.67
N THR A 780 8.62 12.81 9.90
CA THR A 780 9.46 11.61 9.88
C THR A 780 10.83 11.94 9.26
N ILE A 781 11.84 11.12 9.50
CA ILE A 781 13.14 11.33 8.86
C ILE A 781 13.04 10.89 7.40
N HIS A 782 13.16 11.87 6.48
CA HIS A 782 13.25 11.63 5.04
C HIS A 782 14.70 11.79 4.58
N SER A 783 15.57 10.85 4.96
CA SER A 783 17.00 10.88 4.62
C SER A 783 17.45 9.55 4.05
N ARG A 784 18.22 9.61 2.96
CA ARG A 784 18.85 8.46 2.28
C ARG A 784 20.15 7.99 2.94
N ASN A 785 20.56 8.66 4.02
CA ASN A 785 21.73 8.25 4.78
C ASN A 785 21.39 6.97 5.57
N PHE A 786 22.40 6.12 5.76
CA PHE A 786 22.22 4.90 6.51
C PHE A 786 21.92 5.25 7.97
N PRO A 787 21.04 4.54 8.70
CA PRO A 787 20.71 4.88 10.09
C PRO A 787 21.93 4.91 11.03
N LEU A 788 23.02 4.19 10.70
CA LEU A 788 24.27 4.25 11.46
C LEU A 788 25.16 5.46 11.13
N ASP A 789 24.80 6.25 10.12
CA ASP A 789 25.54 7.44 9.75
C ASP A 789 25.35 8.57 10.76
N ARG A 790 26.38 9.39 10.88
CA ARG A 790 26.38 10.60 11.72
C ARG A 790 26.22 11.86 10.88
N THR A 791 25.19 11.89 10.05
CA THR A 791 24.95 12.95 9.05
C THR A 791 23.68 13.75 9.33
N TYR A 792 23.04 13.49 10.46
CA TYR A 792 21.74 14.07 10.84
C TYR A 792 21.91 15.37 11.63
N THR A 793 20.80 16.09 11.78
CA THR A 793 20.73 17.37 12.50
C THR A 793 19.79 17.29 13.69
N TYR A 794 20.31 17.55 14.89
CA TYR A 794 19.51 17.70 16.10
C TYR A 794 19.10 19.15 16.29
N ARG A 795 17.79 19.43 16.30
CA ARG A 795 17.24 20.76 16.58
C ARG A 795 16.76 20.85 18.02
N TYR A 796 17.13 21.89 18.74
CA TYR A 796 16.69 22.06 20.13
C TYR A 796 16.46 23.54 20.45
N PRO A 797 15.63 23.85 21.46
CA PRO A 797 15.40 25.22 21.88
C PRO A 797 16.73 25.88 22.27
N SER A 798 17.01 27.07 21.72
CA SER A 798 18.15 27.87 22.18
C SER A 798 17.90 28.26 23.63
N ALA A 799 18.81 27.84 24.50
CA ALA A 799 18.71 28.08 25.93
C ALA A 799 19.97 28.77 26.43
N SER A 800 19.81 29.71 27.36
CA SER A 800 20.95 30.32 28.07
C SER A 800 21.76 29.32 28.91
N THR A 801 21.28 28.07 29.04
CA THR A 801 21.88 26.99 29.83
C THR A 801 22.02 25.74 28.95
N PRO A 802 23.19 25.06 28.96
CA PRO A 802 23.41 23.83 28.19
C PRO A 802 22.41 22.69 28.50
N LEU A 803 22.12 21.84 27.51
CA LEU A 803 21.11 20.77 27.58
C LEU A 803 21.35 19.80 28.75
N GLY A 804 20.47 19.84 29.76
CA GLY A 804 20.54 18.97 30.93
C GLY A 804 21.57 19.38 31.99
N ALA A 805 22.14 20.58 31.90
CA ALA A 805 23.09 21.05 32.90
C ALA A 805 22.46 21.07 34.31
N GLY A 806 23.19 20.51 35.28
CA GLY A 806 22.74 20.42 36.68
C GLY A 806 21.80 19.25 36.99
N ILE A 807 21.49 18.41 36.01
CA ILE A 807 20.72 17.17 36.19
C ILE A 807 21.66 16.00 36.46
N ASP A 808 21.28 15.13 37.39
CA ASP A 808 21.92 13.85 37.63
C ASP A 808 21.02 12.72 37.12
N VAL A 809 21.55 11.89 36.24
CA VAL A 809 20.86 10.72 35.70
C VAL A 809 21.51 9.44 36.22
N TYR A 810 20.77 8.72 37.05
CA TYR A 810 21.19 7.41 37.57
C TYR A 810 20.86 6.33 36.54
N VAL A 811 21.88 5.67 36.01
CA VAL A 811 21.74 4.61 35.00
C VAL A 811 21.83 3.26 35.71
N LEU A 812 20.67 2.63 35.95
CA LEU A 812 20.58 1.32 36.60
C LEU A 812 20.75 0.22 35.55
N ASP A 813 21.98 -0.28 35.38
CA ASP A 813 22.35 -1.15 34.26
C ASP A 813 23.62 -1.99 34.57
N THR A 814 24.42 -2.34 33.57
CA THR A 814 25.70 -3.09 33.67
C THR A 814 26.86 -2.24 34.17
N GLY A 815 26.68 -0.95 34.39
CA GLY A 815 27.72 0.01 34.81
C GLY A 815 27.97 1.08 33.75
N ILE A 816 29.01 1.90 33.92
CA ILE A 816 29.45 2.87 32.90
C ILE A 816 30.97 2.81 32.77
N TYR A 817 31.48 2.79 31.54
CA TYR A 817 32.88 3.08 31.26
C TYR A 817 33.15 4.59 31.31
N THR A 818 33.42 5.08 32.52
CA THR A 818 33.47 6.52 32.83
C THR A 818 34.57 7.30 32.11
N SER A 819 35.59 6.61 31.59
CA SER A 819 36.71 7.22 30.89
C SER A 819 36.45 7.45 29.39
N HIS A 820 35.27 7.09 28.88
CA HIS A 820 34.92 7.31 27.48
C HIS A 820 34.85 8.81 27.15
N THR A 821 35.39 9.20 26.00
CA THR A 821 35.50 10.61 25.58
C THR A 821 34.14 11.32 25.45
N GLU A 822 33.08 10.59 25.06
CA GLU A 822 31.69 11.11 25.03
C GLU A 822 31.22 11.73 26.36
N PHE A 823 31.76 11.32 27.50
CA PHE A 823 31.30 11.86 28.79
C PHE A 823 32.04 13.11 29.23
N ASP A 824 33.23 13.38 28.70
CA ASP A 824 34.07 14.53 29.08
C ASP A 824 34.16 14.75 30.60
N GLY A 825 34.34 13.65 31.35
CA GLY A 825 34.43 13.67 32.82
C GLY A 825 33.09 13.79 33.58
N ARG A 826 31.95 13.83 32.90
CA ARG A 826 30.60 13.90 33.51
C ARG A 826 30.03 12.55 33.93
N ALA A 827 30.70 11.45 33.60
CA ALA A 827 30.32 10.11 34.03
C ALA A 827 31.07 9.70 35.31
N SER A 828 30.35 9.08 36.24
CA SER A 828 30.93 8.51 37.46
C SER A 828 30.28 7.18 37.82
N MET A 829 31.00 6.33 38.54
CA MET A 829 30.42 5.12 39.12
C MET A 829 29.97 5.40 40.55
N GLY A 830 28.69 5.16 40.82
CA GLY A 830 28.08 5.38 42.12
C GLY A 830 27.96 4.12 42.96
N PHE A 831 27.37 3.08 42.36
CA PHE A 831 27.04 1.83 43.05
C PHE A 831 27.40 0.62 42.20
N THR A 832 27.77 -0.47 42.87
CA THR A 832 27.85 -1.80 42.28
C THR A 832 27.36 -2.83 43.29
N TYR A 833 26.51 -3.75 42.83
CA TYR A 833 26.12 -4.91 43.62
C TYR A 833 27.28 -5.91 43.79
N TRP A 834 28.34 -5.80 42.98
CA TRP A 834 29.55 -6.61 43.05
C TRP A 834 30.75 -5.74 43.46
N PRO A 835 31.09 -5.62 44.77
CA PRO A 835 32.10 -4.68 45.25
C PRO A 835 33.50 -4.81 44.64
N ALA A 836 33.85 -5.99 44.09
CA ALA A 836 35.12 -6.22 43.41
C ALA A 836 35.15 -5.75 41.94
N ASN A 837 34.00 -5.30 41.40
CA ASN A 837 33.84 -4.89 40.02
C ASN A 837 33.06 -3.57 39.95
N THR A 838 33.79 -2.49 39.65
CA THR A 838 33.28 -1.12 39.60
C THR A 838 33.26 -0.57 38.18
N THR A 839 33.31 -1.43 37.16
CA THR A 839 33.35 -1.01 35.74
C THR A 839 32.26 -1.70 34.95
N ASP A 840 31.95 -1.18 33.77
CA ASP A 840 31.07 -1.85 32.82
C ASP A 840 31.86 -2.89 32.03
N GLY A 841 31.64 -4.17 32.31
CA GLY A 841 32.24 -5.27 31.53
C GLY A 841 31.36 -5.78 30.38
N HIS A 842 30.13 -5.28 30.25
CA HIS A 842 29.20 -5.68 29.17
C HIS A 842 29.09 -4.62 28.08
N GLY A 843 28.99 -3.34 28.46
CA GLY A 843 28.90 -2.20 27.56
C GLY A 843 27.51 -1.60 27.38
N HIS A 844 26.44 -2.29 27.79
CA HIS A 844 25.06 -1.84 27.59
C HIS A 844 24.74 -0.59 28.43
N GLY A 845 25.18 -0.56 29.69
CA GLY A 845 25.04 0.63 30.54
C GLY A 845 25.85 1.83 30.03
N THR A 846 27.01 1.60 29.42
CA THR A 846 27.81 2.64 28.74
C THR A 846 27.06 3.20 27.52
N HIS A 847 26.47 2.33 26.70
CA HIS A 847 25.63 2.72 25.55
C HIS A 847 24.44 3.56 26.01
N CYS A 848 23.67 3.10 27.01
CA CYS A 848 22.56 3.84 27.57
C CYS A 848 22.98 5.21 28.14
N ALA A 849 24.10 5.26 28.87
CA ALA A 849 24.61 6.49 29.45
C ALA A 849 25.02 7.52 28.38
N ALA A 850 25.62 7.08 27.27
CA ALA A 850 26.01 7.98 26.18
C ALA A 850 24.80 8.45 25.34
N THR A 851 23.77 7.63 25.15
CA THR A 851 22.50 8.06 24.55
C THR A 851 21.85 9.19 25.37
N ILE A 852 22.02 9.15 26.70
CA ILE A 852 21.54 10.20 27.59
C ILE A 852 22.44 11.44 27.52
N ALA A 853 23.75 11.30 27.78
CA ALA A 853 24.62 12.43 28.09
C ALA A 853 25.92 12.50 27.28
N GLY A 854 26.05 11.72 26.20
CA GLY A 854 27.19 11.80 25.29
C GLY A 854 27.32 13.20 24.67
N ALA A 855 28.55 13.69 24.57
CA ALA A 855 28.87 14.99 24.00
C ALA A 855 28.37 15.12 22.55
N SER A 856 28.45 14.04 21.78
CA SER A 856 28.15 14.02 20.36
C SER A 856 26.92 13.17 19.98
N VAL A 857 26.58 12.17 20.80
CA VAL A 857 25.43 11.27 20.57
C VAL A 857 24.27 11.46 21.55
N GLY A 858 24.48 12.23 22.64
CA GLY A 858 23.52 12.31 23.74
C GLY A 858 22.46 13.40 23.59
N VAL A 859 21.25 13.13 24.10
CA VAL A 859 20.13 14.08 24.15
C VAL A 859 20.42 15.25 25.11
N ALA A 860 20.88 14.94 26.32
CA ALA A 860 21.19 15.87 27.39
C ALA A 860 22.71 15.97 27.59
N SER A 861 23.39 16.52 26.59
CA SER A 861 24.85 16.53 26.47
C SER A 861 25.61 17.29 27.56
N ALA A 862 24.93 17.95 28.51
CA ALA A 862 25.53 18.57 29.70
C ALA A 862 25.07 17.95 31.02
N ALA A 863 24.27 16.87 30.99
CA ALA A 863 23.87 16.13 32.19
C ALA A 863 25.05 15.33 32.78
N ASN A 864 24.94 15.00 34.07
CA ASN A 864 25.86 14.07 34.73
C ASN A 864 25.22 12.69 34.75
N VAL A 865 25.97 11.65 34.42
CA VAL A 865 25.50 10.25 34.43
C VAL A 865 26.22 9.46 35.52
N VAL A 866 25.45 8.79 36.35
CA VAL A 866 25.94 8.04 37.50
C VAL A 866 25.59 6.57 37.32
N GLY A 867 26.60 5.73 37.15
CA GLY A 867 26.43 4.29 36.96
C GLY A 867 26.01 3.59 38.25
N VAL A 868 24.90 2.87 38.18
CA VAL A 868 24.35 2.05 39.27
C VAL A 868 24.34 0.61 38.76
N LYS A 869 25.45 -0.11 38.97
CA LYS A 869 25.65 -1.46 38.42
C LYS A 869 24.83 -2.48 39.20
N VAL A 870 23.69 -2.86 38.62
CA VAL A 870 22.74 -3.85 39.13
C VAL A 870 22.66 -5.09 38.23
N LEU A 871 23.26 -5.00 37.03
CA LEU A 871 23.43 -6.09 36.08
C LEU A 871 24.89 -6.55 36.00
N SER A 872 25.08 -7.85 35.80
CA SER A 872 26.43 -8.45 35.73
C SER A 872 27.11 -8.16 34.40
N ASP A 873 28.40 -8.46 34.27
CA ASP A 873 29.13 -8.34 33.00
C ASP A 873 28.62 -9.33 31.93
N ALA A 874 27.80 -10.30 32.32
CA ALA A 874 27.13 -11.20 31.37
C ALA A 874 25.77 -10.66 30.90
N GLY A 875 25.30 -9.52 31.42
CA GLY A 875 24.02 -8.89 31.06
C GLY A 875 22.92 -9.06 32.12
N PRO A 876 22.56 -10.28 32.54
CA PRO A 876 21.54 -10.47 33.57
C PRO A 876 21.97 -10.06 34.99
N GLY A 877 21.00 -9.70 35.83
CA GLY A 877 21.17 -9.43 37.26
C GLY A 877 19.91 -9.81 38.06
N PRO A 878 20.04 -10.15 39.35
CA PRO A 878 18.90 -10.56 40.16
C PRO A 878 18.09 -9.36 40.69
N SER A 879 16.80 -9.56 40.97
CA SER A 879 15.91 -8.49 41.45
C SER A 879 16.37 -7.82 42.76
N ASN A 880 17.07 -8.55 43.64
CA ASN A 880 17.63 -7.96 44.86
C ASN A 880 18.82 -7.02 44.60
N ALA A 881 19.54 -7.18 43.49
CA ALA A 881 20.56 -6.22 43.06
C ALA A 881 19.91 -4.91 42.62
N LEU A 882 18.80 -5.00 41.87
CA LEU A 882 18.02 -3.83 41.48
C LEU A 882 17.45 -3.08 42.69
N LEU A 883 16.87 -3.79 43.67
CA LEU A 883 16.39 -3.17 44.91
C LEU A 883 17.51 -2.46 45.69
N ALA A 884 18.69 -3.08 45.80
CA ALA A 884 19.84 -2.46 46.45
C ALA A 884 20.34 -1.21 45.71
N GLY A 885 20.28 -1.23 44.37
CA GLY A 885 20.57 -0.05 43.54
C GLY A 885 19.56 1.07 43.76
N LEU A 886 18.25 0.76 43.76
CA LEU A 886 17.19 1.73 44.04
C LEU A 886 17.32 2.35 45.43
N ASP A 887 17.62 1.56 46.46
CA ASP A 887 17.91 2.04 47.82
C ASP A 887 19.11 3.01 47.85
N TRP A 888 20.19 2.66 47.15
CA TRP A 888 21.36 3.52 47.06
C TRP A 888 21.07 4.85 46.35
N VAL A 889 20.24 4.83 45.30
CA VAL A 889 19.78 6.04 44.59
C VAL A 889 18.89 6.87 45.50
N ALA A 890 17.95 6.25 46.23
CA ALA A 890 17.07 6.93 47.17
C ALA A 890 17.84 7.71 48.24
N ALA A 891 18.94 7.13 48.73
CA ALA A 891 19.80 7.75 49.73
C ALA A 891 20.58 8.98 49.21
N ARG A 892 20.70 9.15 47.89
CA ARG A 892 21.46 10.23 47.22
C ARG A 892 20.60 11.24 46.50
N HIS A 893 19.39 10.86 46.15
CA HIS A 893 18.41 11.78 45.62
C HIS A 893 18.22 12.95 46.60
N GLY A 894 18.46 14.18 46.12
CA GLY A 894 18.38 15.40 46.93
C GLY A 894 19.67 15.77 47.70
N GLU A 895 20.75 15.01 47.59
CA GLU A 895 22.08 15.46 48.06
C GLU A 895 22.64 16.52 47.10
N GLY A 896 22.57 17.79 47.51
CA GLY A 896 22.97 18.96 46.73
C GLY A 896 21.78 19.87 46.45
N GLU A 897 21.82 21.10 46.96
CA GLU A 897 20.70 22.05 46.93
C GLU A 897 20.13 22.22 45.51
N GLY A 898 18.91 21.70 45.27
CA GLY A 898 18.10 22.01 44.09
C GLY A 898 18.35 21.17 42.82
N ARG A 899 19.06 20.04 42.89
CA ARG A 899 19.28 19.17 41.71
C ARG A 899 18.13 18.19 41.48
N THR A 900 17.56 18.20 40.28
CA THR A 900 16.55 17.23 39.84
C THR A 900 17.24 15.92 39.42
N SER A 901 16.70 14.78 39.85
CA SER A 901 17.23 13.46 39.49
C SER A 901 16.32 12.73 38.52
N VAL A 902 16.94 12.05 37.55
CA VAL A 902 16.28 11.10 36.66
C VAL A 902 16.88 9.71 36.92
N MET A 903 16.06 8.67 36.93
CA MET A 903 16.53 7.29 36.87
C MET A 903 16.17 6.68 35.52
N SER A 904 17.14 6.06 34.87
CA SER A 904 17.00 5.31 33.63
C SER A 904 17.13 3.82 33.92
N MET A 905 16.14 3.04 33.47
CA MET A 905 16.07 1.60 33.66
C MET A 905 15.84 0.90 32.31
N SER A 906 16.92 0.72 31.55
CA SER A 906 16.94 -0.04 30.28
C SER A 906 17.01 -1.56 30.54
N LEU A 907 16.17 -2.05 31.45
CA LEU A 907 16.15 -3.44 31.88
C LEU A 907 14.71 -3.89 32.20
N GLY A 908 14.49 -5.20 32.25
CA GLY A 908 13.19 -5.77 32.58
C GLY A 908 13.26 -7.22 33.04
N PHE A 909 12.16 -7.70 33.61
CA PHE A 909 11.93 -9.08 33.99
C PHE A 909 10.92 -9.72 33.03
N GLU A 910 11.04 -11.02 32.81
CA GLU A 910 10.09 -11.78 31.96
C GLU A 910 8.68 -11.92 32.57
N GLU A 911 8.51 -11.57 33.85
CA GLU A 911 7.26 -11.63 34.61
C GLU A 911 7.12 -10.40 35.51
N ARG A 912 5.92 -10.21 36.10
CA ARG A 912 5.68 -9.12 37.05
C ARG A 912 6.36 -9.36 38.40
N SER A 913 6.88 -8.28 38.98
CA SER A 913 7.49 -8.24 40.31
C SER A 913 6.92 -7.08 41.13
N GLU A 914 5.95 -7.40 42.00
CA GLU A 914 5.31 -6.42 42.89
C GLU A 914 6.31 -5.65 43.77
N ALA A 915 7.41 -6.29 44.18
CA ALA A 915 8.43 -5.67 45.02
C ALA A 915 9.20 -4.56 44.27
N ILE A 916 9.54 -4.80 43.00
CA ILE A 916 10.20 -3.81 42.15
C ILE A 916 9.22 -2.70 41.79
N GLU A 917 7.98 -3.06 41.44
CA GLU A 917 6.93 -2.09 41.11
C GLU A 917 6.66 -1.12 42.28
N ALA A 918 6.55 -1.65 43.50
CA ALA A 918 6.38 -0.84 44.70
C ALA A 918 7.59 0.06 44.96
N ALA A 919 8.82 -0.45 44.82
CA ALA A 919 10.03 0.34 45.02
C ALA A 919 10.13 1.49 44.01
N VAL A 920 9.91 1.22 42.72
CA VAL A 920 9.91 2.25 41.66
C VAL A 920 8.82 3.29 41.91
N ALA A 921 7.62 2.88 42.32
CA ALA A 921 6.55 3.82 42.65
C ALA A 921 6.91 4.75 43.83
N GLU A 922 7.59 4.25 44.86
CA GLU A 922 8.08 5.07 45.97
C GLU A 922 9.21 6.03 45.54
N MET A 923 10.10 5.60 44.64
CA MET A 923 11.12 6.50 44.07
C MET A 923 10.50 7.68 43.34
N VAL A 924 9.47 7.43 42.53
CA VAL A 924 8.74 8.48 41.81
C VAL A 924 7.97 9.39 42.76
N ARG A 925 7.31 8.84 43.79
CA ARG A 925 6.67 9.64 44.86
C ARG A 925 7.69 10.49 45.63
N GLY A 926 8.91 9.99 45.77
CA GLY A 926 10.04 10.68 46.39
C GLY A 926 10.60 11.84 45.57
N GLY A 927 10.19 12.01 44.30
CA GLY A 927 10.64 13.09 43.42
C GLY A 927 11.65 12.68 42.35
N VAL A 928 11.94 11.39 42.19
CA VAL A 928 12.82 10.89 41.12
C VAL A 928 11.99 10.63 39.86
N HIS A 929 12.32 11.29 38.74
CA HIS A 929 11.67 10.99 37.46
C HIS A 929 12.20 9.68 36.87
N ALA A 930 11.34 8.86 36.26
CA ALA A 930 11.71 7.53 35.80
C ALA A 930 11.42 7.32 34.31
N ALA A 931 12.43 6.87 33.56
CA ALA A 931 12.30 6.33 32.22
C ALA A 931 12.55 4.81 32.25
N LEU A 932 11.57 4.04 31.77
CA LEU A 932 11.51 2.59 31.87
C LEU A 932 11.47 1.96 30.47
N ALA A 933 12.15 0.85 30.25
CA ALA A 933 11.98 0.08 29.02
C ALA A 933 10.64 -0.67 29.01
N ALA A 934 9.96 -0.68 27.86
CA ALA A 934 8.81 -1.57 27.64
C ALA A 934 9.24 -3.06 27.64
N GLY A 935 10.48 -3.34 27.22
CA GLY A 935 11.08 -4.67 27.09
C GLY A 935 11.16 -5.13 25.62
N ASN A 936 11.96 -6.17 25.38
CA ASN A 936 12.36 -6.61 24.03
C ASN A 936 11.90 -8.05 23.72
N SER A 937 10.72 -8.44 24.19
CA SER A 937 10.22 -9.83 24.11
C SER A 937 8.98 -9.98 23.22
N ALA A 938 8.59 -8.94 22.47
CA ALA A 938 7.38 -8.88 21.64
C ALA A 938 6.09 -9.25 22.42
N LYS A 939 6.00 -8.86 23.69
CA LYS A 939 4.88 -9.15 24.61
C LYS A 939 4.08 -7.90 24.93
N ASP A 940 2.92 -8.10 25.57
CA ASP A 940 2.20 -7.01 26.22
C ASP A 940 3.02 -6.46 27.39
N ALA A 941 3.42 -5.19 27.30
CA ALA A 941 4.17 -4.44 28.30
C ALA A 941 3.49 -4.45 29.68
N CYS A 942 2.16 -4.59 29.75
CA CYS A 942 1.42 -4.68 31.01
C CYS A 942 1.68 -5.99 31.78
N THR A 943 2.31 -6.98 31.16
CA THR A 943 2.57 -8.31 31.75
C THR A 943 3.96 -8.46 32.37
N VAL A 944 4.81 -7.44 32.24
CA VAL A 944 6.22 -7.48 32.67
C VAL A 944 6.61 -6.26 33.50
N THR A 945 7.60 -6.40 34.37
CA THR A 945 8.12 -5.30 35.20
C THR A 945 9.47 -4.83 34.65
N PRO A 946 9.75 -3.51 34.62
CA PRO A 946 8.97 -2.41 35.21
C PRO A 946 7.90 -1.82 34.28
N ALA A 947 7.80 -2.27 33.02
CA ALA A 947 6.93 -1.70 32.00
C ALA A 947 5.46 -1.57 32.41
N ALA A 948 4.92 -2.51 33.19
CA ALA A 948 3.54 -2.50 33.69
C ALA A 948 3.17 -1.28 34.56
N LEU A 949 4.15 -0.48 34.99
CA LEU A 949 3.92 0.78 35.71
C LEU A 949 3.53 1.94 34.79
N GLY A 950 3.77 1.85 33.48
CA GLY A 950 3.47 2.91 32.52
C GLY A 950 2.05 2.86 31.98
N GLY A 951 1.79 3.73 31.01
CA GLY A 951 0.57 3.73 30.23
C GLY A 951 -0.49 4.74 30.64
N ARG A 952 -1.42 4.95 29.70
CA ARG A 952 -2.53 5.89 29.84
C ARG A 952 -3.47 5.44 30.98
N GLY A 953 -3.38 6.12 32.11
CA GLY A 953 -4.19 5.85 33.31
C GLY A 953 -3.41 5.24 34.48
N SER A 954 -2.09 5.07 34.35
CA SER A 954 -1.26 4.69 35.49
C SER A 954 -1.30 5.74 36.61
N ALA A 955 -1.30 5.25 37.86
CA ALA A 955 -1.22 6.10 39.05
C ALA A 955 0.22 6.52 39.39
N VAL A 956 1.22 6.00 38.66
CA VAL A 956 2.64 6.31 38.84
C VAL A 956 3.11 7.06 37.59
N PRO A 957 3.56 8.32 37.70
CA PRO A 957 3.98 9.12 36.54
C PRO A 957 5.39 8.73 36.07
N VAL A 958 5.51 7.54 35.49
CA VAL A 958 6.70 7.05 34.78
C VAL A 958 6.55 7.30 33.28
N VAL A 959 7.65 7.18 32.53
CA VAL A 959 7.61 7.11 31.07
C VAL A 959 8.12 5.75 30.65
N THR A 960 7.22 4.86 30.23
CA THR A 960 7.57 3.57 29.64
C THR A 960 7.76 3.71 28.14
N VAL A 961 8.94 3.37 27.66
CA VAL A 961 9.39 3.61 26.29
C VAL A 961 9.49 2.29 25.51
N GLY A 962 8.72 2.19 24.43
CA GLY A 962 8.88 1.14 23.42
C GLY A 962 9.90 1.53 22.35
N ALA A 963 10.47 0.55 21.66
CA ALA A 963 11.45 0.78 20.61
C ALA A 963 10.77 1.05 19.26
N SER A 964 11.21 2.10 18.56
CA SER A 964 10.87 2.37 17.17
C SER A 964 12.07 2.16 16.25
N THR A 965 11.78 1.80 15.00
CA THR A 965 12.74 1.76 13.91
C THR A 965 13.01 3.16 13.36
N TYR A 966 14.01 3.27 12.49
CA TYR A 966 14.30 4.48 11.73
C TYR A 966 13.09 5.01 10.95
N ASP A 967 12.22 4.11 10.49
CA ASP A 967 11.02 4.38 9.68
C ASP A 967 9.75 4.61 10.53
N ASP A 968 9.92 4.95 11.81
CA ASP A 968 8.82 5.17 12.77
C ASP A 968 7.87 3.99 12.97
N GLN A 969 8.32 2.77 12.65
CA GLN A 969 7.60 1.55 12.99
C GLN A 969 7.95 1.12 14.41
N VAL A 970 7.03 0.43 15.08
CA VAL A 970 7.37 -0.26 16.32
C VAL A 970 8.34 -1.39 15.98
N ALA A 971 9.48 -1.49 16.66
CA ALA A 971 10.45 -2.55 16.43
C ALA A 971 9.84 -3.92 16.75
N ASP A 972 10.10 -4.94 15.94
CA ASP A 972 9.46 -6.27 16.06
C ASP A 972 9.70 -6.96 17.41
N PHE A 973 10.82 -6.64 18.07
CA PHE A 973 11.10 -7.14 19.41
C PHE A 973 10.47 -6.30 20.53
N SER A 974 10.05 -5.06 20.26
CA SER A 974 9.51 -4.17 21.29
C SER A 974 8.25 -4.78 21.91
N ASN A 975 8.19 -4.77 23.23
CA ASN A 975 6.92 -4.96 23.91
C ASN A 975 5.97 -3.81 23.56
N THR A 976 4.68 -4.10 23.49
CA THR A 976 3.62 -3.18 23.05
C THR A 976 2.44 -3.20 24.01
N GLY A 977 1.42 -2.39 23.78
CA GLY A 977 0.20 -2.41 24.60
C GLY A 977 -0.02 -1.14 25.41
N SER A 978 -1.06 -1.14 26.25
CA SER A 978 -1.54 0.07 26.91
C SER A 978 -0.60 0.64 27.97
N CYS A 979 0.38 -0.15 28.43
CA CYS A 979 1.39 0.25 29.41
C CYS A 979 2.63 0.91 28.77
N VAL A 980 2.65 1.08 27.45
CA VAL A 980 3.66 1.89 26.74
C VAL A 980 3.16 3.32 26.64
N ASP A 981 3.99 4.29 27.06
CA ASP A 981 3.66 5.72 27.02
C ASP A 981 4.09 6.36 25.70
N VAL A 982 5.26 5.97 25.18
CA VAL A 982 5.83 6.51 23.95
C VAL A 982 6.71 5.47 23.26
N TYR A 983 6.81 5.55 21.94
CA TYR A 983 7.82 4.83 21.17
C TYR A 983 8.93 5.80 20.79
N ALA A 984 10.19 5.39 20.96
CA ALA A 984 11.36 6.19 20.66
C ALA A 984 12.41 5.37 19.91
N PRO A 985 13.34 6.02 19.17
CA PRO A 985 14.42 5.35 18.45
C PRO A 985 15.09 4.25 19.28
N GLY A 986 14.98 2.99 18.83
CA GLY A 986 15.47 1.82 19.56
C GLY A 986 16.09 0.74 18.67
N VAL A 987 16.24 1.00 17.36
CA VAL A 987 16.94 0.13 16.42
C VAL A 987 18.05 0.93 15.75
N TRP A 988 19.25 0.35 15.66
CA TRP A 988 20.41 1.01 15.06
C TRP A 988 20.74 2.33 15.77
N VAL A 989 20.81 2.30 17.09
CA VAL A 989 21.12 3.47 17.91
C VAL A 989 22.63 3.54 18.09
N VAL A 990 23.25 4.54 17.48
CA VAL A 990 24.70 4.81 17.60
C VAL A 990 24.98 5.47 18.96
N SER A 991 25.83 4.84 19.78
CA SER A 991 26.20 5.34 21.11
C SER A 991 27.62 4.91 21.53
N ALA A 992 28.08 5.18 22.76
CA ALA A 992 29.41 4.79 23.22
C ALA A 992 29.52 3.29 23.54
N GLY A 993 30.66 2.69 23.18
CA GLY A 993 31.00 1.30 23.51
C GLY A 993 32.15 1.20 24.51
N ILE A 994 32.51 -0.04 24.90
CA ILE A 994 33.64 -0.31 25.79
C ILE A 994 34.91 -0.77 25.06
N GLU A 995 34.80 -1.11 23.76
CA GLU A 995 35.91 -1.61 22.95
C GLU A 995 36.82 -0.50 22.40
N ASP A 996 36.26 0.68 22.12
CA ASP A 996 36.99 1.85 21.68
C ASP A 996 36.61 3.07 22.52
N ALA A 997 37.58 3.62 23.26
CA ALA A 997 37.37 4.79 24.11
C ALA A 997 37.10 6.10 23.33
N ASN A 998 37.29 6.08 22.01
CA ASN A 998 37.25 7.25 21.12
C ASN A 998 36.17 7.19 20.04
N HIS A 999 35.51 6.04 19.81
CA HIS A 999 34.54 5.90 18.73
C HIS A 999 33.22 5.25 19.23
N PRO A 1000 32.06 5.77 18.79
CA PRO A 1000 30.77 5.15 19.06
C PRO A 1000 30.65 3.74 18.48
N SER A 1001 29.92 2.85 19.16
CA SER A 1001 29.44 1.54 18.70
C SER A 1001 27.93 1.55 18.46
N SER A 1002 27.41 0.57 17.71
CA SER A 1002 25.98 0.42 17.43
C SER A 1002 25.37 -0.77 18.16
N GLU A 1003 24.16 -0.62 18.68
CA GLU A 1003 23.28 -1.72 19.13
C GLU A 1003 21.90 -1.63 18.45
#